data_AF-A0A927GT74-F1
#
_entry.id   AF-A0A927GT74-F1
#
_cell.length_a   1.000
_cell.length_b   1.000
_cell.length_c   1.000
_cell.angle_alpha   90.00
_cell.angle_beta   90.00
_cell.angle_gamma   90.00
#
_symmetry.space_group_name_H-M   'P 1'
#
loop_
_entity.id
_entity.type
_entity.pdbx_description
1 polymer ?
#
loop_
_entity_poly.entity_id
_entity_poly.type
_entity_poly.pdbx_seq_one_letter_code
_entity_poly.pdbx_strand_id
1 'polypeptide(L)'
;MRWRHGESYFAKFIFVFSIFVLLLTGVSASLLLTKSRSVMIEEISKDSQHRLDNIRDYLQHTLLPKYEALLMEMVLSTLSPYSEEAVPFFLTGNASDSGFRIAKFNADLDIIRHSNEGVFNITLYVPSSETIIGSDYYYENLHHSADAIFISSLSEQVGQSHKWLYRERNETSLLTYVYTLPYLSEGQAVKGYLYIDLDVGDITDMLNLILSTSSEQLYVYDDNNQLLFSTAADGQSDRQLFEQTLNPSHASGFDIVDTANESLVVAYSADLSVNDWRFVVTRPLHSFLLSSQSMQRTIVIVCACVAFFGLIVAFLLSRFFYKPWKRLIFNIQHVYTFPWLPDQKNEYQVVDTLLHHLDQQFASFHHKLKDTQLFHLLRGNMREIDDTPVPLDAYHVAAYIQVKNQSGLMFIEKYRASGHSISHEIVCLSQNEVAIIYSFEEQITDYTDGIQRELEKFKLVTGYHFIIGIGSMVPTVEEISSSFQQATYAITYIFLDHEASSFSYTDVSELSQVSSDLQLDQFKNALHAGELNNVSSYLQDFKERLSESNVTVEAATFAFKELVMRLFQVMLEHRIQDPQKTANDLYTECKQETLERSLQVLYRHCKVAVAFIQNAMNPSHAETIQEMQRYIRDHLKEDISLDVLSERFSYSPSYISTLFREVLHQSFTGYVTQVRLDKAAELLLERTLTIQKIAEHAGFKNSQYFATRFKSRYGVTPSQYRDSSTPKTSLS
;
A
#
# COMPACT_ATOMS: atom_id res chain seq x y z
N MET A 1 7.68 33.40 -3.04
CA MET A 1 7.49 31.97 -3.42
C MET A 1 8.83 31.26 -3.41
N ARG A 2 9.21 30.63 -2.28
CA ARG A 2 10.41 29.79 -2.20
C ARG A 2 10.02 28.36 -2.56
N TRP A 3 10.32 27.94 -3.79
CA TRP A 3 10.27 26.52 -4.19
C TRP A 3 11.38 25.78 -3.43
N ARG A 4 11.03 25.21 -2.28
CA ARG A 4 11.93 24.34 -1.50
C ARG A 4 12.12 23.05 -2.30
N HIS A 5 13.30 22.91 -2.90
CA HIS A 5 13.79 21.66 -3.45
C HIS A 5 13.89 20.62 -2.33
N GLY A 6 12.95 19.68 -2.34
CA GLY A 6 12.94 18.51 -1.47
C GLY A 6 12.11 17.46 -2.17
N GLU A 7 12.77 16.65 -3.01
CA GLU A 7 12.36 15.34 -3.51
C GLU A 7 10.85 15.04 -3.68
N SER A 8 10.07 15.92 -4.30
CA SER A 8 8.70 15.57 -4.66
C SER A 8 8.72 14.60 -5.83
N TYR A 9 8.11 13.42 -5.68
CA TYR A 9 7.92 12.48 -6.80
C TYR A 9 7.17 13.09 -7.98
N PHE A 10 6.43 14.19 -7.79
CA PHE A 10 5.90 14.99 -8.89
C PHE A 10 7.00 15.47 -9.84
N ALA A 11 8.12 15.95 -9.31
CA ALA A 11 9.28 16.35 -10.10
C ALA A 11 9.93 15.15 -10.81
N LYS A 12 10.02 13.98 -10.13
CA LYS A 12 10.53 12.74 -10.74
C LYS A 12 9.61 12.26 -11.87
N PHE A 13 8.29 12.29 -11.72
CA PHE A 13 7.33 11.92 -12.76
C PHE A 13 7.36 12.89 -13.95
N ILE A 14 7.37 14.20 -13.70
CA ILE A 14 7.53 15.20 -14.78
C ILE A 14 8.82 14.93 -15.53
N PHE A 15 9.92 14.71 -14.82
CA PHE A 15 11.22 14.48 -15.41
C PHE A 15 11.22 13.21 -16.30
N VAL A 16 10.70 12.09 -15.80
CA VAL A 16 10.61 10.83 -16.56
C VAL A 16 9.73 10.98 -17.81
N PHE A 17 8.52 11.54 -17.67
CA PHE A 17 7.65 11.74 -18.83
C PHE A 17 8.22 12.75 -19.83
N SER A 18 8.89 13.81 -19.36
CA SER A 18 9.54 14.80 -20.23
C SER A 18 10.70 14.19 -21.02
N ILE A 19 11.53 13.35 -20.37
CA ILE A 19 12.59 12.61 -21.04
C ILE A 19 12.00 11.68 -22.10
N PHE A 20 10.95 10.94 -21.77
CA PHE A 20 10.31 10.02 -22.71
C PHE A 20 9.77 10.76 -23.94
N VAL A 21 9.08 11.88 -23.73
CA VAL A 21 8.57 12.73 -24.83
C VAL A 21 9.71 13.28 -25.69
N LEU A 22 10.77 13.80 -25.07
CA LEU A 22 11.92 14.36 -25.80
C LEU A 22 12.68 13.29 -26.59
N LEU A 23 12.85 12.11 -26.02
CA LEU A 23 13.54 11.00 -26.68
C LEU A 23 12.72 10.47 -27.86
N LEU A 24 11.41 10.27 -27.68
CA LEU A 24 10.52 9.81 -28.75
C LEU A 24 10.43 10.83 -29.89
N THR A 25 10.28 12.11 -29.56
CA THR A 25 10.20 13.18 -30.57
C THR A 25 11.53 13.41 -31.28
N GLY A 26 12.66 13.32 -30.56
CA GLY A 26 13.99 13.40 -31.16
C GLY A 26 14.29 12.26 -32.13
N VAL A 27 14.00 11.01 -31.74
CA VAL A 27 14.18 9.84 -32.62
C VAL A 27 13.30 9.95 -33.86
N SER A 28 12.04 10.33 -33.68
CA SER A 28 11.09 10.52 -34.79
C SER A 28 11.54 11.63 -35.75
N ALA A 29 12.00 12.77 -35.22
CA ALA A 29 12.52 13.87 -36.02
C ALA A 29 13.75 13.45 -36.84
N SER A 30 14.68 12.71 -36.23
CA SER A 30 15.87 12.19 -36.91
C SER A 30 15.51 11.25 -38.06
N LEU A 31 14.57 10.32 -37.84
CA LEU A 31 14.11 9.38 -38.86
C LEU A 31 13.39 10.08 -40.02
N LEU A 32 12.55 11.09 -39.71
CA LEU A 32 11.83 11.85 -40.72
C LEU A 32 12.78 12.69 -41.58
N LEU A 33 13.79 13.32 -40.97
CA LEU A 33 14.80 14.11 -41.70
C LEU A 33 15.64 13.24 -42.64
N THR A 34 16.09 12.06 -42.18
CA THR A 34 16.86 11.15 -43.04
C THR A 34 16.01 10.59 -44.18
N LYS A 35 14.78 10.17 -43.90
CA LYS A 35 13.87 9.65 -44.93
C LYS A 35 13.45 10.72 -45.93
N SER A 36 13.20 11.95 -45.47
CA SER A 36 12.88 13.09 -46.34
C SER A 36 14.03 13.36 -47.32
N ARG A 37 15.28 13.34 -46.84
CA ARG A 37 16.46 13.54 -47.70
C ARG A 37 16.58 12.46 -48.78
N SER A 38 16.39 11.19 -48.44
CA SER A 38 16.50 10.11 -49.42
C SER A 38 15.38 10.16 -50.48
N VAL A 39 14.13 10.42 -50.05
CA VAL A 39 12.99 10.53 -50.97
C VAL A 39 13.17 11.73 -51.91
N MET A 40 13.69 12.83 -51.39
CA MET A 40 13.94 14.02 -52.19
C MET A 40 14.99 13.78 -53.27
N ILE A 41 16.10 13.10 -52.97
CA ILE A 41 17.13 12.76 -53.96
C ILE A 41 16.53 11.88 -55.07
N GLU A 42 15.74 10.86 -54.72
CA GLU A 42 15.10 9.98 -55.69
C GLU A 42 14.11 10.73 -56.60
N GLU A 43 13.30 11.61 -56.03
CA GLU A 43 12.33 12.41 -56.80
C GLU A 43 13.03 13.39 -57.74
N ILE A 44 14.10 14.04 -57.28
CA ILE A 44 14.92 14.94 -58.09
C ILE A 44 15.56 14.20 -59.26
N SER A 45 16.06 13.01 -59.02
CA SER A 45 16.68 12.19 -60.06
C SER A 45 15.67 11.81 -61.15
N LYS A 46 14.45 11.41 -60.76
CA LYS A 46 13.35 11.12 -61.70
C LYS A 46 12.94 12.35 -62.49
N ASP A 47 12.81 13.48 -61.81
CA ASP A 47 12.42 14.75 -62.42
C ASP A 47 13.49 15.26 -63.41
N SER A 48 14.77 15.13 -63.07
CA SER A 48 15.89 15.42 -63.99
C SER A 48 15.88 14.51 -65.22
N GLN A 49 15.60 13.21 -65.05
CA GLN A 49 15.46 12.27 -66.16
C GLN A 49 14.30 12.64 -67.08
N HIS A 50 13.13 12.97 -66.52
CA HIS A 50 11.97 13.40 -67.31
C HIS A 50 12.23 14.69 -68.08
N ARG A 51 12.96 15.64 -67.49
CA ARG A 51 13.39 16.85 -68.21
C ARG A 51 14.35 16.54 -69.34
N LEU A 52 15.33 15.67 -69.11
CA LEU A 52 16.25 15.22 -70.14
C LEU A 52 15.51 14.58 -71.33
N ASP A 53 14.55 13.69 -71.05
CA ASP A 53 13.70 13.09 -72.07
C ASP A 53 12.90 14.16 -72.84
N ASN A 54 12.27 15.11 -72.13
CA ASN A 54 11.53 16.21 -72.78
C ASN A 54 12.40 17.09 -73.69
N ILE A 55 13.64 17.40 -73.25
CA ILE A 55 14.59 18.20 -74.02
C ILE A 55 15.05 17.45 -75.26
N ARG A 56 15.42 16.18 -75.10
CA ARG A 56 15.79 15.30 -76.21
C ARG A 56 14.66 15.24 -77.23
N ASP A 57 13.45 14.95 -76.78
CA ASP A 57 12.29 14.77 -77.64
C ASP A 57 11.91 16.08 -78.34
N TYR A 58 11.99 17.23 -77.64
CA TYR A 58 11.79 18.54 -78.24
C TYR A 58 12.81 18.79 -79.35
N LEU A 59 14.10 18.55 -79.07
CA LEU A 59 15.16 18.82 -80.02
C LEU A 59 15.06 17.90 -81.26
N GLN A 60 14.84 16.60 -81.05
CA GLN A 60 14.81 15.59 -82.12
C GLN A 60 13.52 15.55 -82.92
N HIS A 61 12.37 15.78 -82.28
CA HIS A 61 11.07 15.60 -82.92
C HIS A 61 10.35 16.90 -83.23
N THR A 62 10.83 18.04 -82.71
CA THR A 62 10.20 19.35 -82.93
C THR A 62 11.16 20.36 -83.56
N LEU A 63 12.31 20.63 -82.94
CA LEU A 63 13.21 21.71 -83.35
C LEU A 63 13.97 21.38 -84.64
N LEU A 64 14.76 20.30 -84.66
CA LEU A 64 15.53 19.93 -85.85
C LEU A 64 14.64 19.61 -87.06
N PRO A 65 13.55 18.82 -86.93
CA PRO A 65 12.68 18.53 -88.07
C PRO A 65 12.02 19.76 -88.70
N LYS A 66 11.81 20.84 -87.93
CA LYS A 66 11.32 22.12 -88.48
C LYS A 66 12.28 22.69 -89.53
N TYR A 67 13.58 22.67 -89.25
CA TYR A 67 14.60 23.17 -90.18
C TYR A 67 14.90 22.18 -91.31
N GLU A 68 14.83 20.88 -91.03
CA GLU A 68 14.92 19.85 -92.07
C GLU A 68 13.77 20.00 -93.09
N ALA A 69 12.54 20.23 -92.61
CA ALA A 69 11.38 20.48 -93.45
C ALA A 69 11.51 21.78 -94.25
N LEU A 70 12.03 22.85 -93.64
CA LEU A 70 12.33 24.11 -94.33
C LEU A 70 13.31 23.91 -95.49
N LEU A 71 14.40 23.18 -95.25
CA LEU A 71 15.39 22.88 -96.28
C LEU A 71 14.80 21.94 -97.36
N MET A 72 14.01 20.94 -96.95
CA MET A 72 13.31 20.03 -97.86
C MET A 72 12.32 20.77 -98.78
N GLU A 73 11.58 21.75 -98.27
CA GLU A 73 10.68 22.58 -99.10
C GLU A 73 11.46 23.27 -100.23
N MET A 74 12.61 23.86 -99.93
CA MET A 74 13.51 24.47 -100.92
C MET A 74 14.10 23.46 -101.90
N VAL A 75 14.44 22.24 -101.44
CA VAL A 75 14.97 21.17 -102.31
C VAL A 75 13.89 20.59 -103.22
N LEU A 76 12.68 20.36 -102.73
CA LEU A 76 11.58 19.81 -103.54
C LEU A 76 11.08 20.80 -104.57
N SER A 77 11.15 22.11 -104.30
CA SER A 77 10.91 23.17 -105.29
C SER A 77 11.76 22.96 -106.56
N THR A 78 12.97 22.40 -106.41
CA THR A 78 13.89 22.13 -107.53
C THR A 78 13.45 21.01 -108.48
N LEU A 79 12.48 20.18 -108.10
CA LEU A 79 11.99 19.05 -108.91
C LEU A 79 10.98 19.46 -109.99
N SER A 80 10.57 20.73 -110.05
CA SER A 80 9.70 21.27 -111.10
C SER A 80 10.52 21.96 -112.19
N PRO A 81 10.78 21.33 -113.35
CA PRO A 81 11.64 21.89 -114.41
C PRO A 81 11.04 23.10 -115.15
N TYR A 82 9.83 23.55 -114.79
CA TYR A 82 9.12 24.67 -115.42
C TYR A 82 8.85 25.85 -114.49
N SER A 83 9.35 25.84 -113.25
CA SER A 83 9.22 26.98 -112.35
C SER A 83 10.26 28.06 -112.70
N GLU A 84 9.91 29.34 -112.57
CA GLU A 84 10.88 30.46 -112.61
C GLU A 84 11.78 30.50 -111.36
N GLU A 85 11.98 29.37 -110.69
CA GLU A 85 12.71 29.27 -109.44
C GLU A 85 14.22 29.20 -109.66
N ALA A 86 14.95 29.74 -108.69
CA ALA A 86 16.36 30.10 -108.88
C ALA A 86 17.32 28.88 -108.84
N VAL A 87 17.02 27.84 -108.06
CA VAL A 87 17.96 26.73 -107.82
C VAL A 87 18.17 25.83 -109.06
N PRO A 88 17.14 25.35 -109.80
CA PRO A 88 17.35 24.57 -111.03
C PRO A 88 18.14 25.33 -112.11
N PHE A 89 17.97 26.66 -112.16
CA PHE A 89 18.72 27.53 -113.05
C PHE A 89 20.22 27.52 -112.73
N PHE A 90 20.59 27.64 -111.46
CA PHE A 90 22.00 27.60 -111.04
C PHE A 90 22.66 26.23 -111.26
N LEU A 91 21.90 25.13 -111.20
CA LEU A 91 22.42 23.78 -111.44
C LEU A 91 22.65 23.44 -112.92
N THR A 92 22.06 24.19 -113.85
CA THR A 92 22.10 23.92 -115.31
C THR A 92 22.77 25.01 -116.14
N GLY A 93 22.88 26.24 -115.63
CA GLY A 93 23.53 27.38 -116.29
C GLY A 93 24.83 27.84 -115.63
N ASN A 94 25.53 28.78 -116.27
CA ASN A 94 26.65 29.50 -115.64
C ASN A 94 26.07 30.49 -114.62
N ALA A 95 26.19 30.15 -113.33
CA ALA A 95 25.68 30.96 -112.22
C ALA A 95 26.18 32.43 -112.27
N SER A 96 27.36 32.67 -112.84
CA SER A 96 28.02 33.97 -112.92
C SER A 96 27.39 35.00 -113.88
N ASP A 97 26.56 34.58 -114.85
CA ASP A 97 26.10 35.47 -115.94
C ASP A 97 24.78 36.20 -115.64
N SER A 98 24.17 36.00 -114.47
CA SER A 98 22.84 36.52 -114.14
C SER A 98 22.79 37.17 -112.75
N GLY A 99 23.49 38.30 -112.58
CA GLY A 99 23.52 39.04 -111.30
C GLY A 99 22.13 39.37 -110.73
N PHE A 100 21.12 39.61 -111.57
CA PHE A 100 19.74 39.83 -111.13
C PHE A 100 19.10 38.60 -110.47
N ARG A 101 19.39 37.39 -110.98
CA ARG A 101 18.85 36.14 -110.41
C ARG A 101 19.56 35.76 -109.11
N ILE A 102 20.87 36.01 -109.02
CA ILE A 102 21.62 35.89 -107.76
C ILE A 102 21.04 36.86 -106.72
N ALA A 103 20.82 38.13 -107.09
CA ALA A 103 20.22 39.12 -106.18
C ALA A 103 18.85 38.70 -105.67
N LYS A 104 17.98 38.23 -106.55
CA LYS A 104 16.63 37.77 -106.19
C LYS A 104 16.69 36.56 -105.26
N PHE A 105 17.52 35.56 -105.60
CA PHE A 105 17.65 34.36 -104.79
C PHE A 105 18.27 34.64 -103.41
N ASN A 106 19.33 35.45 -103.34
CA ASN A 106 19.91 35.88 -102.07
C ASN A 106 18.88 36.65 -101.22
N ALA A 107 18.05 37.52 -101.81
CA ALA A 107 16.95 38.17 -101.09
C ALA A 107 15.89 37.19 -100.58
N ASP A 108 15.53 36.16 -101.37
CA ASP A 108 14.61 35.11 -100.95
C ASP A 108 15.19 34.31 -99.77
N LEU A 109 16.48 33.96 -99.82
CA LEU A 109 17.17 33.29 -98.72
C LEU A 109 17.27 34.16 -97.47
N ASP A 110 17.50 35.47 -97.62
CA ASP A 110 17.57 36.43 -96.52
C ASP A 110 16.21 36.59 -95.81
N ILE A 111 15.11 36.59 -96.56
CA ILE A 111 13.75 36.59 -96.00
C ILE A 111 13.50 35.30 -95.20
N ILE A 112 13.90 34.15 -95.74
CA ILE A 112 13.74 32.86 -95.05
C ILE A 112 14.58 32.83 -93.77
N ARG A 113 15.82 33.33 -93.81
CA ARG A 113 16.68 33.45 -92.63
C ARG A 113 16.01 34.29 -91.54
N HIS A 114 15.56 35.50 -91.87
CA HIS A 114 14.95 36.40 -90.88
C HIS A 114 13.57 35.94 -90.38
N SER A 115 12.87 35.08 -91.14
CA SER A 115 11.57 34.50 -90.73
C SER A 115 11.72 33.27 -89.84
N ASN A 116 12.93 32.70 -89.74
CA ASN A 116 13.21 31.50 -88.97
C ASN A 116 14.31 31.79 -87.95
N GLU A 117 13.91 32.07 -86.71
CA GLU A 117 14.81 32.20 -85.56
C GLU A 117 15.77 31.00 -85.46
N GLY A 118 17.03 31.24 -85.10
CA GLY A 118 18.09 30.22 -85.00
C GLY A 118 18.80 29.88 -86.31
N VAL A 119 18.34 30.37 -87.48
CA VAL A 119 19.05 30.16 -88.75
C VAL A 119 20.17 31.17 -88.92
N PHE A 120 21.41 30.70 -88.88
CA PHE A 120 22.61 31.52 -89.10
C PHE A 120 22.82 31.82 -90.58
N ASN A 121 22.70 30.80 -91.44
CA ASN A 121 22.92 30.92 -92.87
C ASN A 121 22.18 29.84 -93.66
N ILE A 122 21.84 30.13 -94.91
CA ILE A 122 21.37 29.14 -95.88
C ILE A 122 22.25 29.29 -97.11
N THR A 123 22.92 28.22 -97.51
CA THR A 123 23.95 28.26 -98.55
C THR A 123 23.69 27.27 -99.66
N LEU A 124 23.74 27.77 -100.89
CA LEU A 124 23.79 26.98 -102.11
C LEU A 124 25.21 27.00 -102.67
N TYR A 125 25.83 25.82 -102.77
CA TYR A 125 27.09 25.63 -103.47
C TYR A 125 26.86 24.92 -104.80
N VAL A 126 27.46 25.47 -105.86
CA VAL A 126 27.39 24.95 -107.22
C VAL A 126 28.80 24.57 -107.71
N PRO A 127 29.16 23.28 -107.69
CA PRO A 127 30.47 22.77 -108.13
C PRO A 127 30.87 23.17 -109.55
N SER A 128 29.93 23.22 -110.50
CA SER A 128 30.25 23.50 -111.92
C SER A 128 30.84 24.90 -112.16
N SER A 129 30.54 25.84 -111.27
CA SER A 129 30.98 27.25 -111.37
C SER A 129 31.78 27.70 -110.15
N GLU A 130 32.09 26.78 -109.23
CA GLU A 130 32.72 27.06 -107.93
C GLU A 130 32.07 28.24 -107.18
N THR A 131 30.78 28.45 -107.43
CA THR A 131 30.04 29.60 -106.92
C THR A 131 29.28 29.20 -105.67
N ILE A 132 29.38 30.03 -104.64
CA ILE A 132 28.65 29.87 -103.39
C ILE A 132 27.73 31.08 -103.21
N ILE A 133 26.46 30.82 -102.91
CA ILE A 133 25.45 31.84 -102.64
C ILE A 133 24.91 31.57 -101.23
N GLY A 134 25.15 32.48 -100.31
CA GLY A 134 24.66 32.42 -98.93
C GLY A 134 23.48 33.36 -98.71
N SER A 135 22.88 33.31 -97.53
CA SER A 135 21.97 34.36 -97.06
C SER A 135 22.70 35.44 -96.27
N ASP A 136 23.84 35.11 -95.67
CA ASP A 136 24.73 36.03 -94.95
C ASP A 136 25.72 36.78 -95.86
N TYR A 137 26.05 36.24 -97.03
CA TYR A 137 26.86 36.87 -98.07
C TYR A 137 26.19 36.78 -99.44
N TYR A 138 26.46 37.76 -100.29
CA TYR A 138 25.80 37.90 -101.59
C TYR A 138 26.15 36.75 -102.57
N TYR A 139 27.42 36.60 -102.95
CA TYR A 139 28.00 35.39 -103.53
C TYR A 139 29.52 35.46 -103.46
N GLU A 140 30.18 34.31 -103.37
CA GLU A 140 31.63 34.20 -103.33
C GLU A 140 32.12 33.03 -104.21
N ASN A 141 33.40 33.03 -104.56
CA ASN A 141 34.05 31.86 -105.16
C ASN A 141 34.60 30.97 -104.04
N LEU A 142 34.54 29.65 -104.24
CA LEU A 142 34.97 28.64 -103.27
C LEU A 142 36.34 28.93 -102.64
N HIS A 143 37.33 29.37 -103.43
CA HIS A 143 38.69 29.58 -102.93
C HIS A 143 38.85 30.75 -101.95
N HIS A 144 37.88 31.67 -101.90
CA HIS A 144 37.89 32.81 -100.99
C HIS A 144 36.88 32.69 -99.84
N SER A 145 36.10 31.62 -99.81
CA SER A 145 35.04 31.44 -98.83
C SER A 145 35.56 30.79 -97.55
N ALA A 146 35.01 31.22 -96.41
CA ALA A 146 35.20 30.55 -95.12
C ALA A 146 34.67 29.09 -95.13
N ASP A 147 33.77 28.75 -96.06
CA ASP A 147 33.19 27.42 -96.18
C ASP A 147 34.04 26.45 -97.03
N ALA A 148 35.18 26.88 -97.59
CA ALA A 148 35.97 26.08 -98.53
C ALA A 148 36.38 24.70 -97.98
N ILE A 149 36.84 24.66 -96.73
CA ILE A 149 37.30 23.42 -96.07
C ILE A 149 36.10 22.48 -95.85
N PHE A 150 34.99 22.99 -95.32
CA PHE A 150 33.79 22.22 -95.09
C PHE A 150 33.19 21.68 -96.40
N ILE A 151 33.05 22.53 -97.42
CA ILE A 151 32.52 22.12 -98.72
C ILE A 151 33.38 21.02 -99.35
N SER A 152 34.71 21.07 -99.17
CA SER A 152 35.61 20.02 -99.66
C SER A 152 35.46 18.68 -98.92
N SER A 153 34.99 18.69 -97.67
CA SER A 153 34.72 17.45 -96.89
C SER A 153 33.32 16.87 -97.15
N LEU A 154 32.39 17.65 -97.73
CA LEU A 154 31.01 17.20 -97.97
C LEU A 154 30.92 15.95 -98.85
N SER A 155 31.78 15.79 -99.86
CA SER A 155 31.74 14.60 -100.73
C SER A 155 32.12 13.29 -100.02
N GLU A 156 32.82 13.38 -98.89
CA GLU A 156 33.22 12.23 -98.06
C GLU A 156 32.28 12.04 -96.86
N GLN A 157 31.76 13.13 -96.29
CA GLN A 157 30.91 13.14 -95.09
C GLN A 157 29.42 12.95 -95.39
N VAL A 158 28.93 13.36 -96.56
CA VAL A 158 27.50 13.29 -96.93
C VAL A 158 27.28 12.04 -97.79
N GLY A 159 27.02 10.92 -97.12
CA GLY A 159 26.54 9.67 -97.73
C GLY A 159 25.00 9.61 -97.84
N GLN A 160 24.41 8.41 -97.77
CA GLN A 160 22.95 8.18 -97.88
C GLN A 160 22.11 8.68 -96.69
N SER A 161 22.75 9.08 -95.58
CA SER A 161 22.05 9.50 -94.36
C SER A 161 22.21 11.00 -94.19
N HIS A 162 21.11 11.73 -94.39
CA HIS A 162 21.05 13.16 -94.05
C HIS A 162 21.19 13.29 -92.52
N LYS A 163 22.35 13.75 -92.06
CA LYS A 163 22.65 13.96 -90.64
C LYS A 163 23.05 15.41 -90.40
N TRP A 164 22.80 15.88 -89.19
CA TRP A 164 23.32 17.15 -88.70
C TRP A 164 24.81 17.02 -88.40
N LEU A 165 25.60 17.95 -88.94
CA LEU A 165 27.05 18.03 -88.78
C LEU A 165 27.41 19.23 -87.91
N TYR A 166 28.28 19.02 -86.92
CA TYR A 166 28.85 20.11 -86.15
C TYR A 166 30.09 20.66 -86.87
N ARG A 167 30.17 21.99 -87.01
CA ARG A 167 31.32 22.67 -87.60
C ARG A 167 31.55 24.02 -86.94
N GLU A 168 32.76 24.55 -87.09
CA GLU A 168 33.10 25.92 -86.66
C GLU A 168 33.41 26.77 -87.89
N ARG A 169 32.84 27.98 -87.94
CA ARG A 169 33.06 28.97 -89.00
C ARG A 169 33.35 30.32 -88.35
N ASN A 170 34.56 30.85 -88.56
CA ASN A 170 34.99 32.15 -88.00
C ASN A 170 34.73 32.29 -86.49
N GLU A 171 35.10 31.28 -85.70
CA GLU A 171 34.87 31.22 -84.24
C GLU A 171 33.40 31.07 -83.80
N THR A 172 32.47 30.93 -84.75
CA THR A 172 31.06 30.56 -84.45
C THR A 172 30.87 29.05 -84.60
N SER A 173 30.33 28.42 -83.57
CA SER A 173 29.88 27.02 -83.59
C SER A 173 28.55 26.91 -84.33
N LEU A 174 28.50 26.07 -85.36
CA LEU A 174 27.34 25.89 -86.22
C LEU A 174 26.92 24.43 -86.26
N LEU A 175 25.61 24.23 -86.30
CA LEU A 175 25.00 22.93 -86.58
C LEU A 175 24.41 22.97 -87.99
N THR A 176 24.99 22.17 -88.89
CA THR A 176 24.71 22.25 -90.33
C THR A 176 24.00 21.00 -90.84
N TYR A 177 22.92 21.20 -91.58
CA TYR A 177 22.20 20.12 -92.26
C TYR A 177 22.28 20.27 -93.77
N VAL A 178 22.63 19.19 -94.48
CA VAL A 178 23.03 19.24 -95.89
C VAL A 178 22.16 18.34 -96.78
N TYR A 179 21.69 18.89 -97.89
CA TYR A 179 21.09 18.15 -99.01
C TYR A 179 21.97 18.20 -100.26
N THR A 180 22.02 17.08 -100.96
CA THR A 180 22.58 16.96 -102.31
C THR A 180 21.54 17.36 -103.35
N LEU A 181 21.95 18.11 -104.38
CA LEU A 181 21.11 18.57 -105.48
C LEU A 181 21.57 17.96 -106.82
N PRO A 182 20.66 17.46 -107.68
CA PRO A 182 19.22 17.27 -107.45
C PRO A 182 18.93 16.31 -106.29
N TYR A 183 17.71 16.35 -105.74
CA TYR A 183 17.32 15.55 -104.57
C TYR A 183 17.78 14.08 -104.67
N LEU A 184 18.48 13.59 -103.64
CA LEU A 184 19.04 12.22 -103.54
C LEU A 184 20.05 11.83 -104.65
N SER A 185 20.76 12.79 -105.24
CA SER A 185 21.87 12.50 -106.16
C SER A 185 23.13 12.04 -105.42
N GLU A 186 23.86 11.07 -105.99
CA GLU A 186 25.08 10.52 -105.40
C GLU A 186 26.30 10.68 -106.32
N GLY A 187 27.49 10.83 -105.73
CA GLY A 187 28.77 10.84 -106.44
C GLY A 187 28.82 11.88 -107.57
N GLN A 188 29.17 11.46 -108.78
CA GLN A 188 29.26 12.36 -109.95
C GLN A 188 27.91 12.94 -110.41
N ALA A 189 26.77 12.44 -109.88
CA ALA A 189 25.45 12.98 -110.19
C ALA A 189 25.10 14.23 -109.37
N VAL A 190 25.88 14.52 -108.32
CA VAL A 190 25.70 15.72 -107.48
C VAL A 190 26.11 16.95 -108.27
N LYS A 191 25.16 17.85 -108.49
CA LYS A 191 25.34 19.12 -109.20
C LYS A 191 25.38 20.32 -108.27
N GLY A 192 25.10 20.13 -106.98
CA GLY A 192 25.13 21.17 -105.97
C GLY A 192 24.87 20.64 -104.57
N TYR A 193 25.16 21.47 -103.58
CA TYR A 193 24.85 21.22 -102.18
C TYR A 193 24.05 22.39 -101.65
N LEU A 194 22.93 22.11 -100.99
CA LEU A 194 22.16 23.09 -100.26
C LEU A 194 22.22 22.74 -98.79
N TYR A 195 22.63 23.67 -97.95
CA TYR A 195 22.71 23.43 -96.52
C TYR A 195 22.24 24.62 -95.71
N ILE A 196 21.75 24.32 -94.52
CA ILE A 196 21.32 25.28 -93.51
C ILE A 196 22.26 25.21 -92.32
N ASP A 197 22.78 26.35 -91.91
CA ASP A 197 23.55 26.53 -90.69
C ASP A 197 22.63 27.08 -89.61
N LEU A 198 22.58 26.40 -88.48
CA LEU A 198 21.97 26.90 -87.26
C LEU A 198 23.04 27.39 -86.30
N ASP A 199 22.79 28.53 -85.66
CA ASP A 199 23.68 29.03 -84.61
C ASP A 199 23.50 28.17 -83.36
N VAL A 200 24.60 27.56 -82.91
CA VAL A 200 24.59 26.74 -81.69
C VAL A 200 24.27 27.59 -80.45
N GLY A 201 24.65 28.87 -80.45
CA GLY A 201 24.29 29.83 -79.40
C GLY A 201 22.78 30.01 -79.31
N ASP A 202 22.10 30.26 -80.43
CA ASP A 202 20.64 30.42 -80.48
C ASP A 202 19.92 29.13 -80.06
N ILE A 203 20.41 27.96 -80.49
CA ILE A 203 19.88 26.66 -80.05
C ILE A 203 20.04 26.52 -78.53
N THR A 204 21.22 26.84 -78.01
CA THR A 204 21.53 26.77 -76.58
C THR A 204 20.63 27.70 -75.76
N ASP A 205 20.36 28.91 -76.27
CA ASP A 205 19.44 29.87 -75.66
C ASP A 205 17.98 29.39 -75.68
N MET A 206 17.52 28.81 -76.80
CA MET A 206 16.20 28.19 -76.88
C MET A 206 16.05 27.02 -75.90
N LEU A 207 17.08 26.19 -75.74
CA LEU A 207 17.09 25.08 -74.79
C LEU A 207 17.16 25.57 -73.33
N ASN A 208 17.87 26.66 -73.07
CA ASN A 208 17.91 27.32 -71.76
C ASN A 208 16.54 27.81 -71.30
N LEU A 209 15.63 28.18 -72.21
CA LEU A 209 14.25 28.52 -71.86
C LEU A 209 13.42 27.31 -71.39
N ILE A 210 13.79 26.10 -71.82
CA ILE A 210 13.16 24.84 -71.42
C ILE A 210 13.79 24.31 -70.13
N LEU A 211 15.08 24.59 -69.91
CA LEU A 211 15.79 24.30 -68.67
C LEU A 211 15.23 25.19 -67.55
N SER A 212 14.38 24.59 -66.72
CA SER A 212 13.59 25.26 -65.68
C SER A 212 14.40 26.01 -64.61
N THR A 213 15.71 25.76 -64.50
CA THR A 213 16.57 26.30 -63.44
C THR A 213 17.93 26.72 -64.00
N SER A 214 18.44 27.89 -63.61
CA SER A 214 19.76 28.43 -64.01
C SER A 214 20.97 27.58 -63.58
N SER A 215 20.74 26.49 -62.84
CA SER A 215 21.74 25.55 -62.36
C SER A 215 21.70 24.21 -63.09
N GLU A 216 20.81 24.05 -64.08
CA GLU A 216 20.78 22.88 -64.95
C GLU A 216 21.68 23.14 -66.15
N GLN A 217 22.62 22.24 -66.39
CA GLN A 217 23.50 22.30 -67.54
C GLN A 217 23.29 21.07 -68.41
N LEU A 218 23.04 21.30 -69.69
CA LEU A 218 22.89 20.30 -70.72
C LEU A 218 24.22 20.15 -71.47
N TYR A 219 24.58 18.90 -71.72
CA TYR A 219 25.72 18.50 -72.53
C TYR A 219 25.23 17.53 -73.59
N VAL A 220 25.53 17.81 -74.86
CA VAL A 220 25.19 16.95 -75.98
C VAL A 220 26.48 16.44 -76.61
N TYR A 221 26.63 15.12 -76.66
CA TYR A 221 27.80 14.44 -77.22
C TYR A 221 27.43 13.71 -78.51
N ASP A 222 28.38 13.56 -79.42
CA ASP A 222 28.27 12.66 -80.56
C ASP A 222 28.57 11.19 -80.17
N ASP A 223 28.47 10.27 -81.14
CA ASP A 223 28.75 8.84 -80.92
C ASP A 223 30.21 8.55 -80.53
N ASN A 224 31.14 9.45 -80.90
CA ASN A 224 32.55 9.39 -80.54
C ASN A 224 32.87 10.03 -79.18
N ASN A 225 31.84 10.39 -78.39
CA ASN A 225 31.96 11.12 -77.11
C ASN A 225 32.61 12.52 -77.25
N GLN A 226 32.58 13.13 -78.44
CA GLN A 226 32.94 14.51 -78.63
C GLN A 226 31.77 15.42 -78.25
N LEU A 227 32.05 16.44 -77.43
CA LEU A 227 31.05 17.45 -77.06
C LEU A 227 30.67 18.26 -78.31
N LEU A 228 29.38 18.24 -78.67
CA LEU A 228 28.81 19.05 -79.75
C LEU A 228 28.51 20.45 -79.25
N PHE A 229 27.69 20.55 -78.20
CA PHE A 229 27.38 21.83 -77.56
C PHE A 229 26.95 21.64 -76.12
N SER A 230 27.01 22.72 -75.36
CA SER A 230 26.62 22.76 -73.95
C SER A 230 26.00 24.08 -73.59
N THR A 231 25.07 24.05 -72.62
CA THR A 231 24.54 25.26 -71.98
C THR A 231 25.42 25.78 -70.83
N ALA A 232 26.52 25.10 -70.51
CA ALA A 232 27.45 25.51 -69.47
C ALA A 232 28.44 26.58 -69.97
N ALA A 233 28.74 27.57 -69.11
CA ALA A 233 29.63 28.67 -69.43
C ALA A 233 31.13 28.28 -69.57
N ASP A 234 31.52 27.11 -69.06
CA ASP A 234 32.92 26.62 -69.08
C ASP A 234 32.98 25.11 -69.38
N GLY A 235 32.58 24.72 -70.60
CA GLY A 235 32.40 23.33 -71.01
C GLY A 235 33.66 22.45 -71.09
N GLN A 236 34.84 22.94 -70.71
CA GLN A 236 36.09 22.16 -70.76
C GLN A 236 36.42 21.43 -69.44
N SER A 237 36.01 21.98 -68.30
CA SER A 237 36.39 21.44 -66.98
C SER A 237 35.63 20.16 -66.62
N ASP A 238 34.36 20.05 -67.01
CA ASP A 238 33.52 18.90 -66.71
C ASP A 238 33.61 17.76 -67.76
N ARG A 239 34.25 18.02 -68.91
CA ARG A 239 34.39 17.08 -70.03
C ARG A 239 35.12 15.78 -69.63
N GLN A 240 36.19 15.88 -68.86
CA GLN A 240 36.96 14.71 -68.38
C GLN A 240 36.20 13.86 -67.36
N LEU A 241 35.28 14.49 -66.62
CA LEU A 241 34.47 13.82 -65.60
C LEU A 241 33.45 12.89 -66.26
N PHE A 242 32.79 13.39 -67.31
CA PHE A 242 31.73 12.66 -68.00
C PHE A 242 32.26 11.58 -68.94
N GLU A 243 33.45 11.73 -69.53
CA GLU A 243 34.10 10.66 -70.31
C GLU A 243 34.33 9.37 -69.49
N GLN A 244 34.46 9.45 -68.16
CA GLN A 244 34.58 8.28 -67.27
C GLN A 244 33.23 7.65 -66.89
N THR A 245 32.16 8.45 -66.87
CA THR A 245 30.79 8.02 -66.50
C THR A 245 29.99 7.52 -67.71
N LEU A 246 30.27 8.03 -68.92
CA LEU A 246 29.66 7.66 -70.21
C LEU A 246 30.21 6.33 -70.78
N ASN A 247 30.29 5.28 -69.96
CA ASN A 247 30.55 3.93 -70.45
C ASN A 247 29.29 3.39 -71.17
N PRO A 248 29.40 2.84 -72.39
CA PRO A 248 28.28 2.45 -73.27
C PRO A 248 27.42 1.26 -72.77
N SER A 249 27.59 0.86 -71.51
CA SER A 249 26.94 -0.31 -70.90
C SER A 249 25.77 0.02 -69.97
N HIS A 250 25.50 1.31 -69.70
CA HIS A 250 24.46 1.72 -68.77
C HIS A 250 23.16 2.04 -69.51
N ALA A 251 22.05 1.43 -69.07
CA ALA A 251 20.69 1.83 -69.45
C ALA A 251 20.39 3.26 -68.96
N SER A 252 19.39 3.93 -69.54
CA SER A 252 18.99 5.29 -69.16
C SER A 252 18.80 5.38 -67.65
N GLY A 253 19.38 6.42 -67.05
CA GLY A 253 19.48 6.47 -65.60
C GLY A 253 20.16 7.73 -65.11
N PHE A 254 20.36 7.75 -63.80
CA PHE A 254 21.01 8.84 -63.11
C PHE A 254 22.10 8.31 -62.19
N ASP A 255 23.11 9.13 -61.98
CA ASP A 255 24.17 8.89 -61.01
C ASP A 255 24.44 10.15 -60.18
N ILE A 256 24.99 9.95 -58.98
CA ILE A 256 25.47 11.05 -58.15
C ILE A 256 26.98 11.04 -58.23
N VAL A 257 27.54 12.08 -58.83
CA VAL A 257 28.98 12.23 -59.01
C VAL A 257 29.48 13.30 -58.06
N ASP A 258 30.36 12.92 -57.15
CA ASP A 258 31.05 13.85 -56.27
C ASP A 258 32.24 14.46 -57.01
N THR A 259 32.17 15.76 -57.31
CA THR A 259 33.32 16.53 -57.81
C THR A 259 34.13 17.09 -56.64
N ALA A 260 35.33 17.60 -56.92
CA ALA A 260 36.20 18.21 -55.90
C ALA A 260 35.55 19.40 -55.16
N ASN A 261 34.54 20.05 -55.76
CA ASN A 261 33.83 21.19 -55.17
C ASN A 261 32.39 20.88 -54.77
N GLU A 262 31.69 19.97 -55.46
CA GLU A 262 30.28 19.70 -55.19
C GLU A 262 29.76 18.35 -55.71
N SER A 263 28.74 17.82 -55.04
CA SER A 263 27.98 16.66 -55.53
C SER A 263 26.99 17.09 -56.62
N LEU A 264 27.09 16.47 -57.80
CA LEU A 264 26.22 16.69 -58.94
C LEU A 264 25.30 15.48 -59.14
N VAL A 265 24.03 15.74 -59.46
CA VAL A 265 23.13 14.73 -60.01
C VAL A 265 23.30 14.76 -61.53
N VAL A 266 23.68 13.63 -62.11
CA VAL A 266 23.91 13.48 -63.55
C VAL A 266 22.85 12.54 -64.09
N ALA A 267 22.00 13.03 -64.97
CA ALA A 267 21.02 12.24 -65.71
C ALA A 267 21.54 12.02 -67.14
N TYR A 268 21.43 10.79 -67.65
CA TYR A 268 21.90 10.44 -68.98
C TYR A 268 20.89 9.56 -69.73
N SER A 269 20.83 9.74 -71.05
CA SER A 269 20.00 8.93 -71.95
C SER A 269 20.86 7.86 -72.64
N ALA A 270 20.51 6.58 -72.48
CA ALA A 270 21.25 5.47 -73.10
C ALA A 270 20.86 5.22 -74.57
N ASP A 271 19.65 5.62 -74.97
CA ASP A 271 19.18 5.42 -76.34
C ASP A 271 19.91 6.39 -77.27
N LEU A 272 20.57 5.84 -78.30
CA LEU A 272 21.11 6.62 -79.40
C LEU A 272 19.93 7.33 -80.10
N SER A 273 19.99 8.65 -80.01
CA SER A 273 19.25 9.63 -80.81
C SER A 273 19.14 9.26 -82.29
N VAL A 274 18.15 9.80 -83.00
CA VAL A 274 18.05 9.73 -84.48
C VAL A 274 19.34 10.19 -85.18
N ASN A 275 20.10 11.09 -84.54
CA ASN A 275 21.39 11.62 -85.02
C ASN A 275 22.62 10.99 -84.32
N ASP A 276 22.47 9.87 -83.60
CA ASP A 276 23.52 9.21 -82.80
C ASP A 276 24.13 10.07 -81.69
N TRP A 277 23.37 11.05 -81.19
CA TRP A 277 23.74 11.91 -80.06
C TRP A 277 23.36 11.33 -78.70
N ARG A 278 24.16 11.65 -77.69
CA ARG A 278 23.92 11.34 -76.27
C ARG A 278 23.69 12.61 -75.48
N PHE A 279 22.62 12.63 -74.70
CA PHE A 279 22.24 13.79 -73.89
C PHE A 279 22.55 13.53 -72.42
N VAL A 280 23.18 14.51 -71.78
CA VAL A 280 23.52 14.49 -70.36
C VAL A 280 23.07 15.79 -69.72
N VAL A 281 22.29 15.71 -68.66
CA VAL A 281 21.89 16.87 -67.85
C VAL A 281 22.51 16.74 -66.48
N THR A 282 23.11 17.84 -66.01
CA THR A 282 23.77 17.90 -64.72
C THR A 282 23.12 18.97 -63.86
N ARG A 283 23.05 18.70 -62.56
CA ARG A 283 22.51 19.64 -61.59
C ARG A 283 23.19 19.56 -60.23
N PRO A 284 23.65 20.67 -59.64
CA PRO A 284 24.22 20.69 -58.30
C PRO A 284 23.23 20.27 -57.21
N LEU A 285 23.63 19.30 -56.38
CA LEU A 285 22.81 18.80 -55.28
C LEU A 285 22.49 19.90 -54.26
N HIS A 286 23.42 20.85 -54.07
CA HIS A 286 23.26 21.95 -53.12
C HIS A 286 22.20 22.98 -53.55
N SER A 287 21.97 23.15 -54.86
CA SER A 287 20.95 24.05 -55.41
C SER A 287 19.54 23.66 -54.95
N PHE A 288 19.36 22.37 -54.59
CA PHE A 288 18.14 21.83 -54.03
C PHE A 288 18.05 21.86 -52.52
N LEU A 289 19.18 21.90 -51.80
CA LEU A 289 19.16 21.98 -50.34
C LEU A 289 18.42 23.24 -49.88
N LEU A 290 18.48 24.33 -50.64
CA LEU A 290 17.74 25.57 -50.36
C LEU A 290 16.21 25.41 -50.53
N SER A 291 15.74 24.70 -51.56
CA SER A 291 14.31 24.33 -51.69
C SER A 291 13.88 23.30 -50.64
N SER A 292 14.81 22.43 -50.19
CA SER A 292 14.61 21.47 -49.09
C SER A 292 14.51 22.14 -47.72
N GLN A 293 15.15 23.31 -47.52
CA GLN A 293 15.10 24.01 -46.23
C GLN A 293 13.66 24.33 -45.80
N SER A 294 12.75 24.59 -46.73
CA SER A 294 11.33 24.78 -46.41
C SER A 294 10.71 23.49 -45.83
N MET A 295 11.00 22.34 -46.42
CA MET A 295 10.53 21.04 -45.96
C MET A 295 11.16 20.67 -44.61
N GLN A 296 12.47 20.84 -44.46
CA GLN A 296 13.20 20.59 -43.22
C GLN A 296 12.72 21.50 -42.09
N ARG A 297 12.52 22.80 -42.35
CA ARG A 297 11.97 23.75 -41.38
C ARG A 297 10.56 23.36 -40.95
N THR A 298 9.73 22.91 -41.88
CA THR A 298 8.37 22.42 -41.57
C THR A 298 8.41 21.18 -40.68
N ILE A 299 9.26 20.20 -41.00
CA ILE A 299 9.46 19.00 -40.16
C ILE A 299 9.91 19.40 -38.74
N VAL A 300 10.91 20.29 -38.62
CA VAL A 300 11.41 20.76 -37.33
C VAL A 300 10.33 21.51 -36.54
N ILE A 301 9.54 22.38 -37.17
CA ILE A 301 8.43 23.09 -36.53
C ILE A 301 7.37 22.10 -36.04
N VAL A 302 6.98 21.13 -36.87
CA VAL A 302 6.00 20.09 -36.48
C VAL A 302 6.52 19.27 -35.30
N CYS A 303 7.77 18.82 -35.34
CA CYS A 303 8.39 18.09 -34.24
C CYS A 303 8.49 18.93 -32.95
N ALA A 304 8.81 20.23 -33.06
CA ALA A 304 8.83 21.15 -31.93
C ALA A 304 7.44 21.36 -31.33
N CYS A 305 6.40 21.51 -32.15
CA CYS A 305 5.01 21.57 -31.71
C CYS A 305 4.59 20.28 -30.99
N VAL A 306 4.91 19.10 -31.56
CA VAL A 306 4.61 17.81 -30.94
C VAL A 306 5.34 17.66 -29.60
N ALA A 307 6.61 18.05 -29.52
CA ALA A 307 7.36 18.04 -28.27
C ALA A 307 6.74 18.98 -27.23
N PHE A 308 6.34 20.19 -27.63
CA PHE A 308 5.68 21.17 -26.74
C PHE A 308 4.34 20.65 -26.20
N PHE A 309 3.46 20.15 -27.07
CA PHE A 309 2.19 19.53 -26.65
C PHE A 309 2.43 18.27 -25.80
N GLY A 310 3.43 17.46 -26.15
CA GLY A 310 3.84 16.29 -25.37
C GLY A 310 4.29 16.67 -23.95
N LEU A 311 5.04 17.75 -23.78
CA LEU A 311 5.45 18.27 -22.48
C LEU A 311 4.25 18.79 -21.67
N ILE A 312 3.29 19.45 -22.32
CA ILE A 312 2.03 19.88 -21.67
C ILE A 312 1.25 18.66 -21.19
N VAL A 313 1.10 17.63 -22.03
CA VAL A 313 0.41 16.39 -21.68
C VAL A 313 1.14 15.65 -20.57
N ALA A 314 2.47 15.57 -20.62
CA ALA A 314 3.31 15.00 -19.55
C ALA A 314 3.09 15.73 -18.20
N PHE A 315 3.01 17.06 -18.23
CA PHE A 315 2.69 17.86 -17.05
C PHE A 315 1.27 17.60 -16.52
N LEU A 316 0.27 17.54 -17.40
CA LEU A 316 -1.12 17.26 -17.04
C LEU A 316 -1.29 15.85 -16.46
N LEU A 317 -0.71 14.83 -17.10
CA LEU A 317 -0.72 13.44 -16.63
C LEU A 317 0.00 13.32 -15.28
N SER A 318 1.17 13.93 -15.13
CA SER A 318 1.88 13.94 -13.84
C SER A 318 1.00 14.55 -12.74
N ARG A 319 0.29 15.64 -13.03
CA ARG A 319 -0.65 16.26 -12.09
C ARG A 319 -1.88 15.38 -11.82
N PHE A 320 -2.39 14.70 -12.84
CA PHE A 320 -3.53 13.79 -12.75
C PHE A 320 -3.22 12.59 -11.85
N PHE A 321 -2.04 11.98 -11.98
CA PHE A 321 -1.63 10.87 -11.13
C PHE A 321 -1.17 11.31 -9.74
N TYR A 322 -0.50 12.46 -9.61
CA TYR A 322 0.02 12.93 -8.32
C TYR A 322 -1.08 13.35 -7.33
N LYS A 323 -2.14 14.03 -7.80
CA LYS A 323 -3.24 14.50 -6.93
C LYS A 323 -3.95 13.40 -6.13
N PRO A 324 -4.47 12.31 -6.74
CA PRO A 324 -5.14 11.26 -6.01
C PRO A 324 -4.20 10.55 -5.02
N TRP A 325 -2.94 10.30 -5.40
CA TRP A 325 -1.93 9.73 -4.50
C TRP A 325 -1.66 10.62 -3.28
N LYS A 326 -1.48 11.93 -3.50
CA LYS A 326 -1.30 12.88 -2.39
C LYS A 326 -2.53 12.95 -1.49
N ARG A 327 -3.74 12.95 -2.05
CA ARG A 327 -4.99 12.92 -1.28
C ARG A 327 -5.12 11.65 -0.44
N LEU A 328 -4.73 10.50 -1.00
CA LEU A 328 -4.82 9.22 -0.33
C LEU A 328 -3.85 9.17 0.88
N ILE A 329 -2.59 9.57 0.68
CA ILE A 329 -1.61 9.68 1.78
C ILE A 329 -2.06 10.71 2.82
N PHE A 330 -2.50 11.89 2.38
CA PHE A 330 -3.00 12.94 3.27
C PHE A 330 -4.18 12.45 4.11
N ASN A 331 -5.17 11.78 3.49
CA ASN A 331 -6.32 11.24 4.21
C ASN A 331 -5.91 10.16 5.20
N ILE A 332 -4.97 9.27 4.85
CA ILE A 332 -4.46 8.25 5.79
C ILE A 332 -3.78 8.91 6.98
N GLN A 333 -2.90 9.89 6.76
CA GLN A 333 -2.20 10.62 7.83
C GLN A 333 -3.14 11.45 8.72
N HIS A 334 -4.26 11.93 8.16
CA HIS A 334 -5.19 12.80 8.89
C HIS A 334 -6.30 12.04 9.62
N VAL A 335 -6.70 10.88 9.10
CA VAL A 335 -7.67 9.98 9.74
C VAL A 335 -6.99 9.13 10.82
N TYR A 336 -5.74 8.73 10.59
CA TYR A 336 -4.93 8.00 11.55
C TYR A 336 -3.69 8.82 11.90
N THR A 337 -3.70 9.42 13.09
CA THR A 337 -2.51 10.07 13.64
C THR A 337 -1.56 8.99 14.13
N PHE A 338 -0.50 8.73 13.37
CA PHE A 338 0.52 7.76 13.72
C PHE A 338 1.73 8.47 14.36
N PRO A 339 1.87 8.48 15.70
CA PRO A 339 2.92 9.26 16.38
C PRO A 339 4.36 8.80 16.08
N TRP A 340 4.55 7.61 15.50
CA TRP A 340 5.84 7.08 15.08
C TRP A 340 6.26 7.46 13.65
N LEU A 341 5.40 8.15 12.89
CA LEU A 341 5.72 8.58 11.54
C LEU A 341 6.52 9.89 11.60
N PRO A 342 7.80 9.90 11.18
CA PRO A 342 8.63 11.10 11.22
C PRO A 342 8.15 12.14 10.21
N ASP A 343 8.09 13.41 10.64
CA ASP A 343 7.53 14.57 9.93
C ASP A 343 8.20 14.92 8.58
N GLN A 344 9.33 14.28 8.24
CA GLN A 344 10.15 14.61 7.06
C GLN A 344 10.63 13.38 6.29
N LYS A 345 9.75 12.44 5.95
CA LYS A 345 10.12 11.34 5.06
C LYS A 345 9.17 11.13 3.89
N ASN A 346 9.79 10.58 2.85
CA ASN A 346 9.31 10.41 1.50
C ASN A 346 8.00 9.58 1.44
N GLU A 347 7.10 9.89 0.52
CA GLU A 347 5.77 9.26 0.41
C GLU A 347 5.82 7.72 0.30
N TYR A 348 6.86 7.15 -0.30
CA TYR A 348 7.06 5.69 -0.39
C TYR A 348 7.47 5.05 0.94
N GLN A 349 8.32 5.73 1.71
CA GLN A 349 8.74 5.26 3.04
C GLN A 349 7.57 5.26 4.02
N VAL A 350 6.64 6.20 3.87
CA VAL A 350 5.38 6.21 4.62
C VAL A 350 4.57 4.95 4.31
N VAL A 351 4.45 4.57 3.03
CA VAL A 351 3.70 3.37 2.61
C VAL A 351 4.38 2.08 3.07
N ASP A 352 5.70 1.98 2.92
CA ASP A 352 6.46 0.79 3.35
C ASP A 352 6.37 0.57 4.86
N THR A 353 6.53 1.66 5.63
CA THR A 353 6.36 1.63 7.09
C THR A 353 4.92 1.27 7.48
N LEU A 354 3.92 1.77 6.75
CA LEU A 354 2.51 1.42 6.97
C LEU A 354 2.25 -0.06 6.69
N LEU A 355 2.77 -0.61 5.59
CA LEU A 355 2.60 -2.02 5.22
C LEU A 355 3.21 -2.95 6.27
N HIS A 356 4.44 -2.69 6.71
CA HIS A 356 5.06 -3.46 7.79
C HIS A 356 4.28 -3.35 9.11
N HIS A 357 3.78 -2.17 9.45
CA HIS A 357 3.00 -2.00 10.68
C HIS A 357 1.64 -2.69 10.59
N LEU A 358 1.00 -2.67 9.43
CA LEU A 358 -0.24 -3.42 9.18
C LEU A 358 0.00 -4.92 9.28
N ASP A 359 1.09 -5.43 8.73
CA ASP A 359 1.41 -6.87 8.77
C ASP A 359 1.66 -7.34 10.22
N GLN A 360 2.40 -6.54 11.00
CA GLN A 360 2.55 -6.77 12.44
C GLN A 360 1.21 -6.69 13.18
N GLN A 361 0.34 -5.73 12.83
CA GLN A 361 -1.00 -5.65 13.41
C GLN A 361 -1.85 -6.87 13.04
N PHE A 362 -1.83 -7.35 11.79
CA PHE A 362 -2.56 -8.54 11.35
C PHE A 362 -2.13 -9.79 12.11
N ALA A 363 -0.83 -10.03 12.29
CA ALA A 363 -0.31 -11.14 13.09
C ALA A 363 -0.79 -11.05 14.56
N SER A 364 -0.75 -9.85 15.15
CA SER A 364 -1.26 -9.63 16.50
C SER A 364 -2.78 -9.79 16.62
N PHE A 365 -3.51 -9.46 15.54
CA PHE A 365 -4.96 -9.60 15.47
C PHE A 365 -5.37 -11.06 15.38
N HIS A 366 -4.63 -11.86 14.61
CA HIS A 366 -4.88 -13.30 14.48
C HIS A 366 -4.66 -14.03 15.81
N HIS A 367 -3.57 -13.71 16.54
CA HIS A 367 -3.37 -14.22 17.90
C HIS A 367 -4.48 -13.81 18.87
N LYS A 368 -4.88 -12.53 18.86
CA LYS A 368 -6.01 -12.05 19.66
C LYS A 368 -7.33 -12.73 19.30
N LEU A 369 -7.56 -13.00 18.02
CA LEU A 369 -8.76 -13.69 17.54
C LEU A 369 -8.81 -15.11 18.10
N LYS A 370 -7.70 -15.85 18.00
CA LYS A 370 -7.56 -17.21 18.56
C LYS A 370 -7.78 -17.24 20.08
N ASP A 371 -7.16 -16.33 20.82
CA ASP A 371 -7.35 -16.21 22.27
C ASP A 371 -8.81 -15.88 22.63
N THR A 372 -9.45 -15.02 21.83
CA THR A 372 -10.87 -14.66 22.01
C THR A 372 -11.78 -15.85 21.75
N GLN A 373 -11.52 -16.65 20.70
CA GLN A 373 -12.27 -17.87 20.40
C GLN A 373 -12.11 -18.94 21.49
N LEU A 374 -10.89 -19.17 22.00
CA LEU A 374 -10.65 -20.07 23.14
C LEU A 374 -11.40 -19.60 24.39
N PHE A 375 -11.45 -18.30 24.64
CA PHE A 375 -12.23 -17.74 25.76
C PHE A 375 -13.74 -17.95 25.60
N HIS A 376 -14.26 -17.84 24.37
CA HIS A 376 -15.66 -18.14 24.08
C HIS A 376 -16.00 -19.62 24.26
N LEU A 377 -15.09 -20.52 23.85
CA LEU A 377 -15.20 -21.97 24.05
C LEU A 377 -15.30 -22.34 25.53
N LEU A 378 -14.36 -21.83 26.34
CA LEU A 378 -14.34 -22.08 27.79
C LEU A 378 -15.60 -21.55 28.51
N ARG A 379 -16.26 -20.53 27.96
CA ARG A 379 -17.51 -19.94 28.50
C ARG A 379 -18.79 -20.53 27.91
N GLY A 380 -18.70 -21.42 26.92
CA GLY A 380 -19.87 -22.02 26.24
C GLY A 380 -20.61 -21.07 25.29
N ASN A 381 -19.97 -20.00 24.81
CA ASN A 381 -20.55 -19.02 23.90
C ASN A 381 -20.22 -19.35 22.44
N MET A 382 -20.90 -20.36 21.87
CA MET A 382 -20.57 -20.95 20.55
C MET A 382 -21.23 -20.29 19.32
N ARG A 383 -21.88 -19.12 19.45
CA ARG A 383 -22.77 -18.61 18.39
C ARG A 383 -22.09 -18.21 17.06
N GLU A 384 -20.77 -18.06 17.00
CA GLU A 384 -20.05 -17.56 15.81
C GLU A 384 -18.60 -18.08 15.72
N ILE A 385 -18.37 -19.40 15.75
CA ILE A 385 -17.02 -19.98 15.55
C ILE A 385 -17.01 -20.82 14.27
N ASP A 386 -16.75 -20.17 13.12
CA ASP A 386 -16.58 -20.84 11.81
C ASP A 386 -15.31 -21.70 11.74
N ASP A 387 -14.30 -21.38 12.56
CA ASP A 387 -13.01 -22.07 12.61
C ASP A 387 -12.64 -22.33 14.08
N THR A 388 -12.72 -23.59 14.50
CA THR A 388 -12.49 -23.96 15.90
C THR A 388 -10.98 -24.15 16.13
N PRO A 389 -10.39 -23.50 17.15
CA PRO A 389 -8.94 -23.60 17.42
C PRO A 389 -8.51 -24.96 17.99
N VAL A 390 -9.43 -25.92 18.12
CA VAL A 390 -9.25 -27.22 18.77
C VAL A 390 -9.83 -28.31 17.84
N PRO A 391 -9.23 -29.52 17.75
CA PRO A 391 -9.72 -30.58 16.86
C PRO A 391 -11.16 -31.02 17.19
N LEU A 392 -12.02 -31.16 16.18
CA LEU A 392 -13.42 -31.56 16.37
C LEU A 392 -13.60 -33.05 16.69
N ASP A 393 -12.71 -33.91 16.18
CA ASP A 393 -12.74 -35.37 16.36
C ASP A 393 -11.78 -35.81 17.48
N ALA A 394 -11.86 -35.19 18.66
CA ALA A 394 -11.01 -35.51 19.81
C ALA A 394 -11.77 -35.38 21.13
N TYR A 395 -11.29 -36.10 22.15
CA TYR A 395 -11.73 -35.91 23.53
C TYR A 395 -10.98 -34.75 24.16
N HIS A 396 -11.68 -33.86 24.85
CA HIS A 396 -11.09 -32.68 25.47
C HIS A 396 -11.14 -32.74 27.00
N VAL A 397 -10.11 -32.16 27.63
CA VAL A 397 -10.06 -31.94 29.07
C VAL A 397 -9.62 -30.50 29.30
N ALA A 398 -10.43 -29.72 30.02
CA ALA A 398 -10.01 -28.40 30.44
C ALA A 398 -9.31 -28.47 31.80
N ALA A 399 -8.16 -27.81 31.89
CA ALA A 399 -7.44 -27.57 33.13
C ALA A 399 -7.40 -26.06 33.41
N TYR A 400 -7.69 -25.68 34.65
CA TYR A 400 -7.60 -24.32 35.12
C TYR A 400 -6.40 -24.19 36.05
N ILE A 401 -5.51 -23.24 35.75
CA ILE A 401 -4.23 -23.06 36.44
C ILE A 401 -4.18 -21.66 37.04
N GLN A 402 -3.90 -21.62 38.34
CA GLN A 402 -3.65 -20.39 39.07
C GLN A 402 -2.15 -20.28 39.40
N VAL A 403 -1.47 -19.32 38.78
CA VAL A 403 -0.03 -19.08 38.93
C VAL A 403 0.23 -18.18 40.15
N LYS A 404 1.13 -18.60 41.05
CA LYS A 404 1.48 -17.81 42.23
C LYS A 404 2.59 -16.81 41.92
N ASN A 405 2.35 -15.53 42.24
CA ASN A 405 3.32 -14.43 42.19
C ASN A 405 4.01 -14.19 40.84
N GLN A 406 3.44 -14.67 39.72
CA GLN A 406 3.99 -14.52 38.38
C GLN A 406 2.87 -14.35 37.34
N SER A 407 3.21 -13.74 36.21
CA SER A 407 2.24 -13.47 35.13
C SER A 407 1.87 -14.74 34.37
N GLY A 408 0.56 -14.92 34.14
CA GLY A 408 0.00 -15.94 33.27
C GLY A 408 0.54 -15.85 31.83
N LEU A 409 0.83 -14.66 31.30
CA LEU A 409 1.43 -14.51 29.98
C LEU A 409 2.84 -15.10 29.92
N MET A 410 3.68 -14.83 30.92
CA MET A 410 5.02 -15.39 31.03
C MET A 410 5.00 -16.91 31.25
N PHE A 411 3.97 -17.41 31.93
CA PHE A 411 3.72 -18.85 32.06
C PHE A 411 3.45 -19.47 30.69
N ILE A 412 2.56 -18.87 29.90
CA ILE A 412 2.20 -19.37 28.56
C ILE A 412 3.39 -19.42 27.61
N GLU A 413 4.22 -18.37 27.57
CA GLU A 413 5.41 -18.35 26.72
C GLU A 413 6.37 -19.48 27.05
N LYS A 414 6.62 -19.72 28.34
CA LYS A 414 7.49 -20.82 28.78
C LYS A 414 6.85 -22.19 28.56
N TYR A 415 5.54 -22.31 28.79
CA TYR A 415 4.80 -23.54 28.54
C TYR A 415 4.88 -23.94 27.07
N ARG A 416 4.62 -23.01 26.15
CA ARG A 416 4.74 -23.29 24.70
C ARG A 416 6.17 -23.69 24.30
N ALA A 417 7.19 -23.21 25.01
CA ALA A 417 8.59 -23.54 24.75
C ALA A 417 9.06 -24.88 25.34
N SER A 418 8.34 -25.47 26.32
CA SER A 418 8.80 -26.65 27.06
C SER A 418 8.61 -28.01 26.36
N GLY A 419 7.99 -28.05 25.18
CA GLY A 419 7.82 -29.28 24.40
C GLY A 419 6.98 -30.34 25.12
N HIS A 420 5.66 -30.22 24.99
CA HIS A 420 4.69 -31.08 25.66
C HIS A 420 4.30 -32.28 24.81
N SER A 421 3.96 -33.40 25.47
CA SER A 421 3.62 -34.66 24.80
C SER A 421 2.13 -34.75 24.44
N ILE A 422 1.27 -34.05 25.18
CA ILE A 422 -0.17 -34.01 24.93
C ILE A 422 -0.49 -32.78 24.06
N SER A 423 -1.34 -32.99 23.04
CA SER A 423 -1.86 -31.90 22.21
C SER A 423 -2.67 -30.95 23.09
N HIS A 424 -2.34 -29.66 23.06
CA HIS A 424 -2.96 -28.68 23.96
C HIS A 424 -3.08 -27.30 23.32
N GLU A 425 -4.11 -26.58 23.73
CA GLU A 425 -4.27 -25.16 23.47
C GLU A 425 -4.32 -24.41 24.80
N ILE A 426 -3.68 -23.23 24.84
CA ILE A 426 -3.45 -22.50 26.09
C ILE A 426 -3.78 -21.02 25.92
N VAL A 427 -4.55 -20.48 26.87
CA VAL A 427 -5.03 -19.10 26.86
C VAL A 427 -4.91 -18.45 28.23
N CYS A 428 -4.59 -17.15 28.24
CA CYS A 428 -4.52 -16.33 29.44
C CYS A 428 -5.93 -15.81 29.76
N LEU A 429 -6.45 -16.11 30.95
CA LEU A 429 -7.76 -15.61 31.38
C LEU A 429 -7.67 -14.25 32.07
N SER A 430 -6.63 -14.09 32.89
CA SER A 430 -6.35 -12.85 33.63
C SER A 430 -4.85 -12.75 33.95
N GLN A 431 -4.44 -11.86 34.88
CA GLN A 431 -3.02 -11.64 35.18
C GLN A 431 -2.29 -12.90 35.66
N ASN A 432 -2.96 -13.77 36.42
CA ASN A 432 -2.36 -14.95 37.07
C ASN A 432 -3.13 -16.25 36.78
N GLU A 433 -4.14 -16.21 35.90
CA GLU A 433 -5.01 -17.34 35.62
C GLU A 433 -4.85 -17.77 34.16
N VAL A 434 -4.70 -19.07 33.98
CA VAL A 434 -4.45 -19.69 32.68
C VAL A 434 -5.38 -20.89 32.53
N ALA A 435 -5.90 -21.09 31.32
CA ALA A 435 -6.62 -22.31 30.97
C ALA A 435 -5.85 -23.07 29.91
N ILE A 436 -5.81 -24.40 30.08
CA ILE A 436 -5.27 -25.34 29.10
C ILE A 436 -6.39 -26.28 28.68
N ILE A 437 -6.59 -26.43 27.38
CA ILE A 437 -7.47 -27.44 26.80
C ILE A 437 -6.57 -28.53 26.24
N TYR A 438 -6.57 -29.70 26.86
CA TYR A 438 -5.89 -30.89 26.35
C TYR A 438 -6.81 -31.65 25.41
N SER A 439 -6.24 -32.18 24.32
CA SER A 439 -6.96 -32.94 23.29
C SER A 439 -6.34 -34.33 23.15
N PHE A 440 -7.19 -35.36 23.17
CA PHE A 440 -6.82 -36.77 23.10
C PHE A 440 -7.55 -37.46 21.94
N GLU A 441 -6.86 -38.32 21.20
CA GLU A 441 -7.44 -39.05 20.06
C GLU A 441 -8.43 -40.15 20.52
N GLU A 442 -8.23 -40.70 21.71
CA GLU A 442 -9.06 -41.76 22.30
C GLU A 442 -9.53 -41.39 23.71
N GLN A 443 -10.59 -42.05 24.18
CA GLN A 443 -11.06 -41.92 25.56
C GLN A 443 -10.10 -42.62 26.52
N ILE A 444 -9.51 -41.87 27.46
CA ILE A 444 -8.54 -42.39 28.44
C ILE A 444 -9.14 -42.27 29.84
N THR A 445 -9.05 -43.32 30.66
CA THR A 445 -9.55 -43.29 32.05
C THR A 445 -8.59 -42.58 33.00
N ASP A 446 -7.28 -42.73 32.82
CA ASP A 446 -6.24 -42.20 33.72
C ASP A 446 -5.63 -40.88 33.19
N TYR A 447 -6.42 -40.06 32.51
CA TYR A 447 -5.97 -38.80 31.89
C TYR A 447 -5.49 -37.77 32.92
N THR A 448 -6.04 -37.80 34.13
CA THR A 448 -5.70 -36.93 35.26
C THR A 448 -4.24 -37.09 35.66
N ASP A 449 -3.78 -38.33 35.83
CA ASP A 449 -2.39 -38.66 36.15
C ASP A 449 -1.42 -38.20 35.05
N GLY A 450 -1.82 -38.34 33.78
CA GLY A 450 -1.04 -37.91 32.63
C GLY A 450 -0.80 -36.41 32.63
N ILE A 451 -1.88 -35.64 32.79
CA ILE A 451 -1.85 -34.17 32.88
C ILE A 451 -1.05 -33.72 34.11
N GLN A 452 -1.26 -34.36 35.26
CA GLN A 452 -0.55 -34.05 36.49
C GLN A 452 0.96 -34.30 36.36
N ARG A 453 1.38 -35.42 35.77
CA ARG A 453 2.81 -35.72 35.51
C ARG A 453 3.45 -34.69 34.57
N GLU A 454 2.74 -34.26 33.53
CA GLU A 454 3.22 -33.23 32.60
C GLU A 454 3.43 -31.89 33.31
N LEU A 455 2.46 -31.48 34.13
CA LEU A 455 2.51 -30.22 34.86
C LEU A 455 3.54 -30.25 36.01
N GLU A 456 3.71 -31.36 36.71
CA GLU A 456 4.78 -31.56 37.70
C GLU A 456 6.17 -31.49 37.03
N LYS A 457 6.33 -32.08 35.84
CA LYS A 457 7.58 -31.95 35.07
C LYS A 457 7.84 -30.48 34.69
N PHE A 458 6.82 -29.76 34.24
CA PHE A 458 6.94 -28.32 33.93
C PHE A 458 7.33 -27.50 35.17
N LYS A 459 6.72 -27.79 36.32
CA LYS A 459 7.02 -27.19 37.63
C LYS A 459 8.49 -27.41 38.03
N LEU A 460 9.00 -28.64 37.87
CA LEU A 460 10.40 -28.99 38.17
C LEU A 460 11.41 -28.28 37.25
N VAL A 461 11.11 -28.16 35.96
CA VAL A 461 12.02 -27.54 34.98
C VAL A 461 12.07 -26.02 35.11
N THR A 462 10.92 -25.39 35.38
CA THR A 462 10.79 -23.93 35.31
C THR A 462 10.81 -23.24 36.67
N GLY A 463 10.58 -23.98 37.76
CA GLY A 463 10.45 -23.44 39.13
C GLY A 463 9.16 -22.66 39.39
N TYR A 464 8.18 -22.70 38.49
CA TYR A 464 6.91 -22.02 38.67
C TYR A 464 6.10 -22.70 39.77
N HIS A 465 5.46 -21.90 40.63
CA HIS A 465 4.54 -22.41 41.63
C HIS A 465 3.12 -22.09 41.18
N PHE A 466 2.30 -23.12 41.00
CA PHE A 466 0.92 -22.98 40.53
C PHE A 466 0.04 -24.10 41.10
N ILE A 467 -1.27 -23.87 41.06
CA ILE A 467 -2.30 -24.81 41.50
C ILE A 467 -3.15 -25.15 40.28
N ILE A 468 -3.57 -26.40 40.18
CA ILE A 468 -4.27 -26.94 39.01
C ILE A 468 -5.63 -27.50 39.45
N GLY A 469 -6.69 -27.11 38.76
CA GLY A 469 -7.95 -27.85 38.74
C GLY A 469 -8.09 -28.57 37.39
N ILE A 470 -8.49 -29.84 37.40
CA ILE A 470 -8.67 -30.67 36.19
C ILE A 470 -10.14 -31.06 36.11
N GLY A 471 -10.79 -30.78 34.97
CA GLY A 471 -12.17 -31.17 34.69
C GLY A 471 -12.29 -32.60 34.17
N SER A 472 -13.51 -33.07 33.92
CA SER A 472 -13.76 -34.36 33.30
C SER A 472 -13.40 -34.36 31.82
N MET A 473 -13.05 -35.53 31.29
CA MET A 473 -12.93 -35.74 29.84
C MET A 473 -14.29 -35.65 29.17
N VAL A 474 -14.38 -34.86 28.08
CA VAL A 474 -15.61 -34.63 27.31
C VAL A 474 -15.40 -34.98 25.83
N PRO A 475 -16.40 -35.56 25.14
CA PRO A 475 -16.27 -36.02 23.76
C PRO A 475 -16.54 -34.94 22.70
N THR A 476 -17.09 -33.77 23.09
CA THR A 476 -17.50 -32.72 22.16
C THR A 476 -16.95 -31.35 22.57
N VAL A 477 -16.78 -30.47 21.59
CA VAL A 477 -16.24 -29.11 21.79
C VAL A 477 -17.21 -28.24 22.61
N GLU A 478 -18.51 -28.48 22.51
CA GLU A 478 -19.55 -27.78 23.27
C GLU A 478 -19.45 -28.05 24.78
N GLU A 479 -19.03 -29.26 25.13
CA GLU A 479 -18.89 -29.71 26.51
C GLU A 479 -17.57 -29.25 27.18
N ILE A 480 -16.63 -28.64 26.42
CA ILE A 480 -15.39 -28.05 26.98
C ILE A 480 -15.72 -27.04 28.07
N SER A 481 -16.78 -26.26 27.89
CA SER A 481 -17.25 -25.30 28.90
C SER A 481 -17.63 -25.98 30.23
N SER A 482 -18.19 -27.19 30.17
CA SER A 482 -18.53 -27.99 31.36
C SER A 482 -17.26 -28.51 32.03
N SER A 483 -16.32 -29.09 31.27
CA SER A 483 -15.01 -29.51 31.78
C SER A 483 -14.27 -28.34 32.44
N PHE A 484 -14.35 -27.14 31.85
CA PHE A 484 -13.71 -25.95 32.42
C PHE A 484 -14.37 -25.49 33.72
N GLN A 485 -15.70 -25.47 33.78
CA GLN A 485 -16.43 -25.17 35.02
C GLN A 485 -16.06 -26.16 36.14
N GLN A 486 -15.97 -27.44 35.81
CA GLN A 486 -15.53 -28.49 36.74
C GLN A 486 -14.09 -28.28 37.22
N ALA A 487 -13.16 -27.89 36.33
CA ALA A 487 -11.80 -27.55 36.70
C ALA A 487 -11.74 -26.34 37.65
N THR A 488 -12.51 -25.29 37.38
CA THR A 488 -12.62 -24.12 38.28
C THR A 488 -13.29 -24.45 39.60
N TYR A 489 -14.12 -25.48 39.65
CA TYR A 489 -14.73 -25.99 40.87
C TYR A 489 -13.72 -26.80 41.70
N ALA A 490 -13.02 -27.76 41.06
CA ALA A 490 -12.05 -28.62 41.71
C ALA A 490 -10.93 -27.83 42.40
N ILE A 491 -10.44 -26.74 41.79
CA ILE A 491 -9.38 -25.92 42.39
C ILE A 491 -9.79 -25.29 43.73
N THR A 492 -11.09 -25.11 44.02
CA THR A 492 -11.56 -24.54 45.29
C THR A 492 -11.25 -25.44 46.50
N TYR A 493 -10.94 -26.72 46.26
CA TYR A 493 -10.50 -27.67 47.29
C TYR A 493 -9.15 -27.34 47.91
N ILE A 494 -8.40 -26.39 47.33
CA ILE A 494 -7.25 -25.78 48.02
C ILE A 494 -7.61 -25.15 49.37
N PHE A 495 -8.88 -24.78 49.57
CA PHE A 495 -9.34 -24.26 50.85
C PHE A 495 -9.17 -25.29 51.98
N LEU A 496 -9.33 -26.58 51.68
CA LEU A 496 -9.23 -27.70 52.63
C LEU A 496 -7.81 -28.28 52.68
N ASP A 497 -7.23 -28.56 51.51
CA ASP A 497 -5.90 -29.14 51.40
C ASP A 497 -4.92 -28.16 50.76
N HIS A 498 -3.95 -27.71 51.54
CA HIS A 498 -2.96 -26.72 51.11
C HIS A 498 -1.63 -27.35 50.66
N GLU A 499 -1.46 -28.67 50.84
CA GLU A 499 -0.27 -29.41 50.41
C GLU A 499 -0.44 -29.93 48.98
N ALA A 500 -1.67 -30.26 48.58
CA ALA A 500 -1.99 -30.64 47.20
C ALA A 500 -1.84 -29.45 46.23
N SER A 501 -1.13 -29.67 45.12
CA SER A 501 -1.03 -28.70 44.01
C SER A 501 -1.94 -28.98 42.83
N SER A 502 -2.71 -30.07 42.85
CA SER A 502 -3.63 -30.47 41.79
C SER A 502 -4.88 -31.13 42.35
N PHE A 503 -6.03 -30.77 41.80
CA PHE A 503 -7.35 -31.28 42.18
C PHE A 503 -8.10 -31.73 40.93
N SER A 504 -8.54 -32.99 40.89
CA SER A 504 -9.37 -33.51 39.81
C SER A 504 -10.84 -33.45 40.20
N TYR A 505 -11.70 -33.06 39.25
CA TYR A 505 -13.14 -33.07 39.44
C TYR A 505 -13.68 -34.48 39.76
N THR A 506 -13.12 -35.52 39.13
CA THR A 506 -13.55 -36.91 39.38
C THR A 506 -13.37 -37.27 40.84
N ASP A 507 -12.21 -36.94 41.43
CA ASP A 507 -11.88 -37.27 42.82
C ASP A 507 -12.77 -36.51 43.82
N VAL A 508 -13.05 -35.23 43.55
CA VAL A 508 -13.87 -34.41 44.46
C VAL A 508 -15.37 -34.67 44.31
N SER A 509 -15.82 -35.16 43.15
CA SER A 509 -17.23 -35.46 42.89
C SER A 509 -17.76 -36.67 43.69
N GLU A 510 -16.86 -37.54 44.17
CA GLU A 510 -17.18 -38.70 45.00
C GLU A 510 -17.35 -38.35 46.49
N LEU A 511 -17.02 -37.11 46.89
CA LEU A 511 -17.11 -36.65 48.28
C LEU A 511 -18.57 -36.41 48.69
N SER A 512 -18.92 -36.80 49.92
CA SER A 512 -20.29 -36.78 50.43
C SER A 512 -20.55 -35.55 51.32
N GLN A 513 -21.73 -34.93 51.22
CA GLN A 513 -22.16 -33.92 52.20
C GLN A 513 -22.44 -34.56 53.56
N VAL A 514 -21.42 -34.64 54.42
CA VAL A 514 -21.59 -35.02 55.82
C VAL A 514 -21.85 -33.76 56.64
N SER A 515 -23.03 -33.69 57.26
CA SER A 515 -23.31 -32.68 58.29
C SER A 515 -22.47 -33.00 59.54
N SER A 516 -21.44 -32.19 59.78
CA SER A 516 -20.73 -32.23 61.05
C SER A 516 -21.58 -31.49 62.09
N ASP A 517 -21.90 -32.14 63.20
CA ASP A 517 -22.40 -31.42 64.38
C ASP A 517 -21.25 -30.56 64.94
N LEU A 518 -21.24 -29.29 64.54
CA LEU A 518 -20.15 -28.36 64.84
C LEU A 518 -20.25 -27.78 66.25
N GLN A 519 -21.30 -28.03 67.03
CA GLN A 519 -21.45 -27.53 68.41
C GLN A 519 -21.10 -26.03 68.57
N LEU A 520 -21.61 -25.19 67.66
CA LEU A 520 -21.30 -23.75 67.56
C LEU A 520 -21.60 -22.94 68.83
N ASP A 521 -22.47 -23.45 69.70
CA ASP A 521 -22.79 -22.82 70.99
C ASP A 521 -21.58 -22.80 71.93
N GLN A 522 -20.69 -23.79 71.87
CA GLN A 522 -19.47 -23.81 72.68
C GLN A 522 -18.53 -22.67 72.29
N PHE A 523 -18.36 -22.42 70.99
CA PHE A 523 -17.59 -21.30 70.47
C PHE A 523 -18.18 -19.95 70.91
N LYS A 524 -19.50 -19.78 70.78
CA LYS A 524 -20.20 -18.56 71.21
C LYS A 524 -20.02 -18.34 72.71
N ASN A 525 -20.20 -19.38 73.53
CA ASN A 525 -20.08 -19.29 74.99
C ASN A 525 -18.65 -18.92 75.43
N ALA A 526 -17.62 -19.49 74.79
CA ALA A 526 -16.22 -19.16 75.08
C ALA A 526 -15.90 -17.69 74.78
N LEU A 527 -16.48 -17.11 73.71
CA LEU A 527 -16.34 -15.69 73.39
C LEU A 527 -17.00 -14.79 74.46
N HIS A 528 -18.22 -15.09 74.90
CA HIS A 528 -18.90 -14.33 75.97
C HIS A 528 -18.17 -14.37 77.31
N ALA A 529 -17.59 -15.53 77.65
CA ALA A 529 -16.83 -15.71 78.87
C ALA A 529 -15.48 -14.96 78.85
N GLY A 530 -15.07 -14.45 77.69
CA GLY A 530 -13.75 -13.83 77.52
C GLY A 530 -12.61 -14.84 77.67
N GLU A 531 -12.84 -16.13 77.39
CA GLU A 531 -11.87 -17.21 77.59
C GLU A 531 -11.13 -17.53 76.29
N LEU A 532 -10.07 -16.77 76.00
CA LEU A 532 -9.33 -16.90 74.74
C LEU A 532 -8.76 -18.31 74.48
N ASN A 533 -8.39 -19.04 75.54
CA ASN A 533 -7.85 -20.41 75.43
C ASN A 533 -8.91 -21.41 74.93
N ASN A 534 -10.16 -21.27 75.39
CA ASN A 534 -11.26 -22.13 74.98
C ASN A 534 -11.66 -21.83 73.54
N VAL A 535 -11.59 -20.56 73.12
CA VAL A 535 -11.74 -20.16 71.72
C VAL A 535 -10.67 -20.81 70.84
N SER A 536 -9.39 -20.77 71.23
CA SER A 536 -8.34 -21.42 70.44
C SER A 536 -8.49 -22.94 70.34
N SER A 537 -8.86 -23.61 71.44
CA SER A 537 -9.06 -25.06 71.44
C SER A 537 -10.19 -25.45 70.49
N TYR A 538 -11.31 -24.73 70.53
CA TYR A 538 -12.43 -24.99 69.65
C TYR A 538 -12.07 -24.80 68.17
N LEU A 539 -11.32 -23.74 67.81
CA LEU A 539 -10.91 -23.51 66.42
C LEU A 539 -9.94 -24.60 65.91
N GLN A 540 -9.11 -25.16 66.78
CA GLN A 540 -8.24 -26.29 66.46
C GLN A 540 -9.06 -27.56 66.21
N ASP A 541 -9.96 -27.91 67.13
CA ASP A 541 -10.86 -29.07 66.98
C ASP A 541 -11.73 -28.95 65.72
N PHE A 542 -12.21 -27.73 65.41
CA PHE A 542 -12.97 -27.43 64.21
C PHE A 542 -12.17 -27.73 62.93
N LYS A 543 -10.89 -27.35 62.91
CA LYS A 543 -10.00 -27.66 61.79
C LYS A 543 -9.82 -29.17 61.62
N GLU A 544 -9.51 -29.87 62.71
CA GLU A 544 -9.25 -31.32 62.71
C GLU A 544 -10.47 -32.11 62.18
N ARG A 545 -11.68 -31.77 62.64
CA ARG A 545 -12.92 -32.40 62.16
C ARG A 545 -13.16 -32.20 60.67
N LEU A 546 -12.85 -31.02 60.14
CA LEU A 546 -12.98 -30.74 58.70
C LEU A 546 -11.89 -31.40 57.87
N SER A 547 -10.70 -31.66 58.43
CA SER A 547 -9.64 -32.41 57.74
C SER A 547 -9.82 -33.92 57.76
N GLU A 548 -10.47 -34.49 58.79
CA GLU A 548 -10.70 -35.93 58.92
C GLU A 548 -11.97 -36.43 58.20
N SER A 549 -12.87 -35.51 57.86
CA SER A 549 -14.15 -35.82 57.23
C SER A 549 -14.07 -35.60 55.71
N ASN A 550 -14.69 -36.47 54.91
CA ASN A 550 -14.85 -36.31 53.45
C ASN A 550 -15.86 -35.18 53.13
N VAL A 551 -15.55 -33.94 53.50
CA VAL A 551 -16.45 -32.78 53.40
C VAL A 551 -16.23 -32.05 52.07
N THR A 552 -17.32 -31.58 51.47
CA THR A 552 -17.23 -30.72 50.29
C THR A 552 -16.78 -29.30 50.66
N VAL A 553 -16.14 -28.58 49.73
CA VAL A 553 -15.64 -27.21 50.00
C VAL A 553 -16.77 -26.25 50.37
N GLU A 554 -17.98 -26.44 49.85
CA GLU A 554 -19.15 -25.63 50.18
C GLU A 554 -19.54 -25.83 51.63
N ALA A 555 -19.60 -27.08 52.08
CA ALA A 555 -19.94 -27.41 53.45
C ALA A 555 -18.89 -26.84 54.42
N ALA A 556 -17.60 -26.97 54.09
CA ALA A 556 -16.52 -26.36 54.88
C ALA A 556 -16.56 -24.82 54.88
N THR A 557 -16.86 -24.20 53.73
CA THR A 557 -16.98 -22.75 53.61
C THR A 557 -18.22 -22.22 54.35
N PHE A 558 -19.32 -22.96 54.33
CA PHE A 558 -20.52 -22.68 55.09
C PHE A 558 -20.26 -22.78 56.59
N ALA A 559 -19.65 -23.87 57.05
CA ALA A 559 -19.24 -24.07 58.44
C ALA A 559 -18.34 -22.92 58.94
N PHE A 560 -17.36 -22.51 58.13
CA PHE A 560 -16.51 -21.37 58.45
C PHE A 560 -17.31 -20.05 58.53
N LYS A 561 -18.25 -19.83 57.61
CA LYS A 561 -19.14 -18.67 57.63
C LYS A 561 -19.99 -18.64 58.91
N GLU A 562 -20.48 -19.78 59.37
CA GLU A 562 -21.21 -19.86 60.64
C GLU A 562 -20.36 -19.41 61.83
N LEU A 563 -19.07 -19.77 61.90
CA LEU A 563 -18.17 -19.27 62.95
C LEU A 563 -18.03 -17.75 62.92
N VAL A 564 -17.84 -17.18 61.74
CA VAL A 564 -17.74 -15.72 61.58
C VAL A 564 -19.05 -15.05 62.01
N MET A 565 -20.20 -15.62 61.64
CA MET A 565 -21.51 -15.12 62.06
C MET A 565 -21.69 -15.15 63.58
N ARG A 566 -21.22 -16.21 64.26
CA ARG A 566 -21.25 -16.29 65.73
C ARG A 566 -20.38 -15.23 66.38
N LEU A 567 -19.17 -15.00 65.86
CA LEU A 567 -18.31 -13.93 66.34
C LEU A 567 -18.97 -12.55 66.14
N PHE A 568 -19.51 -12.28 64.94
CA PHE A 568 -20.20 -11.02 64.64
C PHE A 568 -21.40 -10.80 65.57
N GLN A 569 -22.19 -11.84 65.83
CA GLN A 569 -23.29 -11.78 66.78
C GLN A 569 -22.81 -11.37 68.18
N VAL A 570 -21.72 -11.97 68.68
CA VAL A 570 -21.13 -11.59 69.98
C VAL A 570 -20.63 -10.13 69.96
N MET A 571 -20.00 -9.69 68.87
CA MET A 571 -19.52 -8.32 68.73
C MET A 571 -20.66 -7.30 68.74
N LEU A 572 -21.81 -7.61 68.12
CA LEU A 572 -23.01 -6.78 68.18
C LEU A 572 -23.62 -6.72 69.58
N GLU A 573 -23.75 -7.89 70.24
CA GLU A 573 -24.32 -8.01 71.58
C GLU A 573 -23.52 -7.16 72.60
N HIS A 574 -22.19 -7.05 72.42
CA HIS A 574 -21.31 -6.25 73.27
C HIS A 574 -20.96 -4.86 72.72
N ARG A 575 -21.54 -4.44 71.59
CA ARG A 575 -21.27 -3.14 70.93
C ARG A 575 -19.79 -2.89 70.62
N ILE A 576 -19.06 -3.94 70.26
CA ILE A 576 -17.60 -3.94 70.00
C ILE A 576 -17.28 -3.46 68.56
N GLN A 577 -18.30 -3.29 67.72
CA GLN A 577 -18.13 -3.05 66.29
C GLN A 577 -18.56 -1.64 65.85
N ASP A 578 -17.92 -1.17 64.77
CA ASP A 578 -18.39 -0.05 63.95
C ASP A 578 -19.81 -0.35 63.40
N PRO A 579 -20.82 0.49 63.68
CA PRO A 579 -22.19 0.32 63.18
C PRO A 579 -22.32 0.17 61.67
N GLN A 580 -21.31 0.59 60.90
CA GLN A 580 -21.31 0.50 59.44
C GLN A 580 -20.79 -0.84 58.90
N LYS A 581 -20.09 -1.64 59.72
CA LYS A 581 -19.57 -2.95 59.29
C LYS A 581 -20.64 -4.04 59.42
N THR A 582 -20.83 -4.79 58.34
CA THR A 582 -21.75 -5.91 58.26
C THR A 582 -21.09 -7.25 58.59
N ALA A 583 -21.89 -8.29 58.79
CA ALA A 583 -21.38 -9.65 58.99
C ALA A 583 -20.64 -10.17 57.74
N ASN A 584 -21.05 -9.70 56.56
CA ASN A 584 -20.39 -10.05 55.32
C ASN A 584 -19.00 -9.41 55.22
N ASP A 585 -18.83 -8.18 55.71
CA ASP A 585 -17.52 -7.51 55.73
C ASP A 585 -16.53 -8.30 56.60
N LEU A 586 -16.97 -8.74 57.79
CA LEU A 586 -16.15 -9.57 58.66
C LEU A 586 -15.82 -10.93 58.02
N TYR A 587 -16.79 -11.55 57.34
CA TYR A 587 -16.56 -12.78 56.60
C TYR A 587 -15.53 -12.59 55.49
N THR A 588 -15.62 -11.50 54.73
CA THR A 588 -14.64 -11.20 53.67
C THR A 588 -13.25 -10.88 54.23
N GLU A 589 -13.15 -10.25 55.40
CA GLU A 589 -11.87 -10.04 56.09
C GLU A 589 -11.27 -11.38 56.54
N CYS A 590 -12.11 -12.28 57.07
CA CYS A 590 -11.66 -13.55 57.62
C CYS A 590 -11.40 -14.64 56.56
N LYS A 591 -12.12 -14.67 55.44
CA LYS A 591 -11.94 -15.69 54.39
C LYS A 591 -10.63 -15.46 53.64
N GLN A 592 -9.73 -16.43 53.74
CA GLN A 592 -8.43 -16.47 53.07
C GLN A 592 -8.37 -17.66 52.10
N GLU A 593 -7.26 -17.79 51.37
CA GLU A 593 -7.01 -18.88 50.41
C GLU A 593 -7.19 -20.29 51.02
N THR A 594 -6.82 -20.46 52.29
CA THR A 594 -6.88 -21.74 53.01
C THR A 594 -7.67 -21.62 54.31
N LEU A 595 -8.26 -22.73 54.75
CA LEU A 595 -8.99 -22.82 56.03
C LEU A 595 -8.08 -22.41 57.19
N GLU A 596 -6.83 -22.89 57.21
CA GLU A 596 -5.83 -22.55 58.22
C GLU A 596 -5.64 -21.04 58.36
N ARG A 597 -5.34 -20.34 57.26
CA ARG A 597 -5.17 -18.88 57.28
C ARG A 597 -6.45 -18.17 57.68
N SER A 598 -7.59 -18.70 57.27
CA SER A 598 -8.90 -18.13 57.60
C SER A 598 -9.19 -18.22 59.10
N LEU A 599 -8.90 -19.38 59.72
CA LEU A 599 -9.01 -19.58 61.16
C LEU A 599 -8.03 -18.70 61.94
N GLN A 600 -6.80 -18.51 61.44
CA GLN A 600 -5.82 -17.60 62.05
C GLN A 600 -6.31 -16.14 62.06
N VAL A 601 -6.90 -15.65 60.96
CA VAL A 601 -7.47 -14.31 60.91
C VAL A 601 -8.68 -14.20 61.82
N LEU A 602 -9.58 -15.18 61.78
CA LEU A 602 -10.73 -15.26 62.69
C LEU A 602 -10.29 -15.21 64.17
N TYR A 603 -9.23 -15.96 64.53
CA TYR A 603 -8.68 -15.95 65.88
C TYR A 603 -8.18 -14.56 66.31
N ARG A 604 -7.59 -13.76 65.40
CA ARG A 604 -7.20 -12.37 65.71
C ARG A 604 -8.41 -11.50 66.03
N HIS A 605 -9.49 -11.63 65.27
CA HIS A 605 -10.74 -10.91 65.57
C HIS A 605 -11.36 -11.39 66.89
N CYS A 606 -11.35 -12.69 67.16
CA CYS A 606 -11.78 -13.25 68.44
C CYS A 606 -10.96 -12.68 69.61
N LYS A 607 -9.63 -12.59 69.45
CA LYS A 607 -8.73 -12.01 70.48
C LYS A 607 -9.06 -10.55 70.77
N VAL A 608 -9.33 -9.75 69.75
CA VAL A 608 -9.75 -8.35 69.91
C VAL A 608 -11.09 -8.28 70.63
N ALA A 609 -12.09 -9.06 70.19
CA ALA A 609 -13.40 -9.11 70.81
C ALA A 609 -13.30 -9.53 72.29
N VAL A 610 -12.57 -10.60 72.60
CA VAL A 610 -12.33 -11.07 73.96
C VAL A 610 -11.64 -10.00 74.82
N ALA A 611 -10.65 -9.28 74.29
CA ALA A 611 -10.00 -8.21 75.04
C ALA A 611 -10.95 -7.03 75.32
N PHE A 612 -11.82 -6.67 74.38
CA PHE A 612 -12.87 -5.67 74.62
C PHE A 612 -13.88 -6.13 75.65
N ILE A 613 -14.32 -7.39 75.59
CA ILE A 613 -15.24 -7.99 76.59
C ILE A 613 -14.57 -7.95 77.97
N GLN A 614 -13.33 -8.42 78.09
CA GLN A 614 -12.58 -8.40 79.35
C GLN A 614 -12.40 -6.97 79.91
N ASN A 615 -12.17 -5.97 79.07
CA ASN A 615 -12.02 -4.57 79.49
C ASN A 615 -13.37 -3.92 79.86
N ALA A 616 -14.43 -4.20 79.11
CA ALA A 616 -15.80 -3.73 79.38
C ALA A 616 -16.40 -4.38 80.63
N MET A 617 -15.96 -5.58 80.99
CA MET A 617 -16.39 -6.27 82.19
C MET A 617 -16.06 -5.51 83.49
N ASN A 618 -14.98 -4.71 83.57
CA ASN A 618 -14.61 -4.05 84.84
C ASN A 618 -15.59 -2.93 85.33
N PRO A 619 -16.10 -2.00 84.50
CA PRO A 619 -17.10 -1.01 84.92
C PRO A 619 -18.55 -1.51 84.78
N SER A 620 -18.83 -2.37 83.79
CA SER A 620 -20.18 -2.90 83.49
C SER A 620 -20.69 -3.84 84.58
N HIS A 621 -19.81 -4.62 85.21
CA HIS A 621 -20.17 -5.49 86.32
C HIS A 621 -20.84 -4.75 87.48
N ALA A 622 -20.40 -3.51 87.78
CA ALA A 622 -20.97 -2.69 88.82
C ALA A 622 -22.37 -2.14 88.46
N GLU A 623 -22.58 -1.74 87.19
CA GLU A 623 -23.87 -1.23 86.73
C GLU A 623 -24.90 -2.36 86.57
N THR A 624 -24.54 -3.46 85.91
CA THR A 624 -25.41 -4.64 85.78
C THR A 624 -25.79 -5.19 87.15
N ILE A 625 -24.85 -5.25 88.10
CA ILE A 625 -25.21 -5.70 89.44
C ILE A 625 -26.11 -4.69 90.15
N GLN A 626 -25.92 -3.38 89.99
CA GLN A 626 -26.83 -2.38 90.54
C GLN A 626 -28.26 -2.51 89.99
N GLU A 627 -28.42 -2.84 88.71
CA GLU A 627 -29.73 -3.10 88.11
C GLU A 627 -30.36 -4.38 88.65
N MET A 628 -29.58 -5.46 88.78
CA MET A 628 -30.03 -6.69 89.44
C MET A 628 -30.39 -6.43 90.91
N GLN A 629 -29.61 -5.64 91.64
CA GLN A 629 -29.88 -5.22 93.01
C GLN A 629 -31.18 -4.41 93.12
N ARG A 630 -31.46 -3.52 92.16
CA ARG A 630 -32.73 -2.76 92.08
C ARG A 630 -33.90 -3.69 91.81
N TYR A 631 -33.80 -4.55 90.80
CA TYR A 631 -34.84 -5.52 90.49
C TYR A 631 -35.15 -6.42 91.69
N ILE A 632 -34.12 -6.91 92.41
CA ILE A 632 -34.28 -7.71 93.63
C ILE A 632 -35.03 -6.93 94.70
N ARG A 633 -34.69 -5.65 94.94
CA ARG A 633 -35.38 -4.79 95.92
C ARG A 633 -36.87 -4.58 95.59
N ASP A 634 -37.18 -4.40 94.31
CA ASP A 634 -38.54 -4.12 93.85
C ASP A 634 -39.43 -5.37 93.89
N HIS A 635 -38.85 -6.58 93.81
CA HIS A 635 -39.56 -7.86 93.72
C HIS A 635 -39.33 -8.78 94.92
N LEU A 636 -38.96 -8.25 96.10
CA LEU A 636 -38.57 -9.07 97.27
C LEU A 636 -39.62 -10.10 97.72
N LYS A 637 -40.91 -9.84 97.46
CA LYS A 637 -42.04 -10.73 97.79
C LYS A 637 -42.14 -11.97 96.89
N GLU A 638 -41.50 -11.95 95.71
CA GLU A 638 -41.56 -13.00 94.70
C GLU A 638 -40.47 -14.06 94.89
N ASP A 639 -40.55 -15.16 94.12
CA ASP A 639 -39.55 -16.23 94.14
C ASP A 639 -38.38 -15.90 93.20
N ILE A 640 -37.42 -15.13 93.70
CA ILE A 640 -36.26 -14.69 92.91
C ILE A 640 -35.21 -15.81 92.88
N SER A 641 -34.94 -16.36 91.70
CA SER A 641 -33.87 -17.33 91.43
C SER A 641 -32.86 -16.81 90.41
N LEU A 642 -31.73 -17.52 90.27
CA LEU A 642 -30.74 -17.23 89.22
C LEU A 642 -31.33 -17.42 87.82
N ASP A 643 -32.24 -18.39 87.63
CA ASP A 643 -32.90 -18.63 86.34
C ASP A 643 -33.82 -17.48 85.95
N VAL A 644 -34.55 -16.90 86.92
CA VAL A 644 -35.40 -15.72 86.70
C VAL A 644 -34.55 -14.51 86.29
N LEU A 645 -33.41 -14.29 86.94
CA LEU A 645 -32.48 -13.24 86.53
C LEU A 645 -31.81 -13.54 85.18
N SER A 646 -31.51 -14.80 84.91
CA SER A 646 -30.92 -15.26 83.65
C SER A 646 -31.82 -14.92 82.47
N GLU A 647 -33.11 -15.27 82.57
CA GLU A 647 -34.10 -14.95 81.54
C GLU A 647 -34.30 -13.44 81.39
N ARG A 648 -34.38 -12.71 82.52
CA ARG A 648 -34.64 -11.27 82.52
C ARG A 648 -33.49 -10.44 81.95
N PHE A 649 -32.25 -10.79 82.27
CA PHE A 649 -31.06 -10.03 81.91
C PHE A 649 -30.27 -10.69 80.77
N SER A 650 -30.74 -11.82 80.22
CA SER A 650 -30.11 -12.58 79.13
C SER A 650 -28.66 -13.01 79.43
N TYR A 651 -28.37 -13.33 80.69
CA TYR A 651 -27.07 -13.83 81.14
C TYR A 651 -27.19 -15.24 81.70
N SER A 652 -26.17 -16.08 81.53
CA SER A 652 -26.23 -17.43 82.11
C SER A 652 -26.29 -17.40 83.65
N PRO A 653 -26.94 -18.38 84.31
CA PRO A 653 -26.97 -18.47 85.77
C PRO A 653 -25.57 -18.51 86.41
N SER A 654 -24.60 -19.12 85.72
CA SER A 654 -23.20 -19.19 86.14
C SER A 654 -22.55 -17.80 86.17
N TYR A 655 -22.74 -17.01 85.11
CA TYR A 655 -22.22 -15.65 85.03
C TYR A 655 -22.79 -14.75 86.13
N ILE A 656 -24.10 -14.81 86.38
CA ILE A 656 -24.75 -14.04 87.45
C ILE A 656 -24.21 -14.46 88.82
N SER A 657 -24.03 -15.76 89.06
CA SER A 657 -23.46 -16.28 90.32
C SER A 657 -22.04 -15.75 90.57
N THR A 658 -21.20 -15.74 89.53
CA THR A 658 -19.85 -15.17 89.57
C THR A 658 -19.90 -13.67 89.87
N LEU A 659 -20.81 -12.94 89.22
CA LEU A 659 -20.96 -11.50 89.38
C LEU A 659 -21.27 -11.08 90.83
N PHE A 660 -22.18 -11.80 91.51
CA PHE A 660 -22.48 -11.55 92.94
C PHE A 660 -21.26 -11.77 93.84
N ARG A 661 -20.46 -12.81 93.56
CA ARG A 661 -19.27 -13.13 94.36
C ARG A 661 -18.13 -12.16 94.12
N GLU A 662 -17.93 -11.72 92.89
CA GLU A 662 -16.83 -10.83 92.52
C GLU A 662 -17.09 -9.38 92.92
N VAL A 663 -18.30 -8.86 92.69
CA VAL A 663 -18.59 -7.44 92.91
C VAL A 663 -19.13 -7.16 94.32
N LEU A 664 -20.00 -8.02 94.84
CA LEU A 664 -20.63 -7.82 96.15
C LEU A 664 -20.00 -8.65 97.27
N HIS A 665 -18.97 -9.45 96.94
CA HIS A 665 -18.27 -10.35 97.86
C HIS A 665 -19.19 -11.28 98.65
N GLN A 666 -20.32 -11.67 98.06
CA GLN A 666 -21.31 -12.54 98.68
C GLN A 666 -22.05 -13.38 97.63
N SER A 667 -22.67 -14.48 98.04
CA SER A 667 -23.51 -15.25 97.11
C SER A 667 -24.80 -14.50 96.78
N PHE A 668 -25.39 -14.78 95.61
CA PHE A 668 -26.72 -14.28 95.23
C PHE A 668 -27.77 -14.51 96.33
N THR A 669 -27.83 -15.73 96.88
CA THR A 669 -28.74 -16.10 97.97
C THR A 669 -28.48 -15.34 99.27
N GLY A 670 -27.21 -15.03 99.56
CA GLY A 670 -26.80 -14.22 100.70
C GLY A 670 -27.30 -12.78 100.57
N TYR A 671 -27.10 -12.18 99.39
CA TYR A 671 -27.53 -10.82 99.11
C TYR A 671 -29.06 -10.65 99.22
N VAL A 672 -29.85 -11.53 98.58
CA VAL A 672 -31.32 -11.48 98.66
C VAL A 672 -31.78 -11.58 100.12
N THR A 673 -31.17 -12.49 100.90
CA THR A 673 -31.52 -12.66 102.32
C THR A 673 -31.23 -11.39 103.12
N GLN A 674 -30.08 -10.74 102.88
CA GLN A 674 -29.72 -9.49 103.55
C GLN A 674 -30.73 -8.39 103.26
N VAL A 675 -31.04 -8.15 101.98
CA VAL A 675 -31.98 -7.08 101.57
C VAL A 675 -33.37 -7.29 102.16
N ARG A 676 -33.85 -8.55 102.23
CA ARG A 676 -35.12 -8.88 102.90
C ARG A 676 -35.09 -8.57 104.40
N LEU A 677 -33.99 -8.87 105.09
CA LEU A 677 -33.85 -8.55 106.52
C LEU A 677 -33.83 -7.03 106.78
N ASP A 678 -33.13 -6.28 105.92
CA ASP A 678 -33.05 -4.82 106.02
C ASP A 678 -34.44 -4.20 105.81
N LYS A 679 -35.22 -4.70 104.83
CA LYS A 679 -36.61 -4.26 104.64
C LYS A 679 -37.51 -4.59 105.82
N ALA A 680 -37.33 -5.76 106.43
CA ALA A 680 -38.07 -6.14 107.63
C ALA A 680 -37.74 -5.24 108.82
N ALA A 681 -36.48 -4.82 108.97
CA ALA A 681 -36.05 -3.90 110.02
C ALA A 681 -36.74 -2.53 109.89
N GLU A 682 -36.87 -2.01 108.66
CA GLU A 682 -37.64 -0.78 108.38
C GLU A 682 -39.10 -0.93 108.82
N LEU A 683 -39.78 -2.00 108.39
CA LEU A 683 -41.20 -2.24 108.70
C LEU A 683 -41.47 -2.44 110.20
N LEU A 684 -40.49 -2.96 110.95
CA LEU A 684 -40.60 -3.11 112.41
C LEU A 684 -40.66 -1.76 113.13
N LEU A 685 -40.08 -0.69 112.56
CA LEU A 685 -40.12 0.66 113.11
C LEU A 685 -41.47 1.35 112.90
N GLU A 686 -42.17 1.04 111.81
CA GLU A 686 -43.48 1.63 111.48
C GLU A 686 -44.61 1.12 112.39
N ARG A 687 -44.44 -0.05 113.04
CA ARG A 687 -45.36 -0.66 114.02
C ARG A 687 -46.81 -0.88 113.55
N THR A 688 -47.07 -0.83 112.26
CA THR A 688 -48.40 -1.01 111.65
C THR A 688 -48.80 -2.48 111.46
N LEU A 689 -47.82 -3.41 111.50
CA LEU A 689 -48.00 -4.82 111.16
C LEU A 689 -47.51 -5.77 112.27
N THR A 690 -48.11 -6.97 112.32
CA THR A 690 -47.62 -8.06 113.19
C THR A 690 -46.29 -8.60 112.66
N ILE A 691 -45.46 -9.19 113.52
CA ILE A 691 -44.13 -9.73 113.13
C ILE A 691 -44.26 -10.77 112.00
N GLN A 692 -45.32 -11.58 112.02
CA GLN A 692 -45.63 -12.53 110.95
C GLN A 692 -45.92 -11.81 109.62
N LYS A 693 -46.78 -10.79 109.64
CA LYS A 693 -47.08 -10.00 108.44
C LYS A 693 -45.84 -9.26 107.92
N ILE A 694 -44.94 -8.81 108.80
CA ILE A 694 -43.69 -8.17 108.41
C ILE A 694 -42.77 -9.19 107.70
N ALA A 695 -42.65 -10.41 108.22
CA ALA A 695 -41.87 -11.46 107.58
C ALA A 695 -42.38 -11.75 106.16
N GLU A 696 -43.70 -11.89 106.00
CA GLU A 696 -44.35 -12.07 104.69
C GLU A 696 -44.12 -10.86 103.78
N HIS A 697 -44.24 -9.64 104.31
CA HIS A 697 -44.05 -8.41 103.53
C HIS A 697 -42.62 -8.21 103.04
N ALA A 698 -41.66 -8.69 103.84
CA ALA A 698 -40.24 -8.70 103.50
C ALA A 698 -39.84 -9.88 102.60
N GLY A 699 -40.77 -10.75 102.19
CA GLY A 699 -40.50 -11.85 101.27
C GLY A 699 -40.01 -13.15 101.91
N PHE A 700 -40.18 -13.33 103.22
CA PHE A 700 -39.92 -14.60 103.89
C PHE A 700 -41.18 -15.47 103.92
N LYS A 701 -41.10 -16.65 103.30
CA LYS A 701 -42.18 -17.66 103.35
C LYS A 701 -42.37 -18.28 104.74
N ASN A 702 -41.34 -18.23 105.61
CA ASN A 702 -41.35 -18.84 106.94
C ASN A 702 -40.91 -17.84 108.03
N SER A 703 -41.83 -17.52 108.96
CA SER A 703 -41.61 -16.55 110.04
C SER A 703 -40.54 -16.99 111.06
N GLN A 704 -40.40 -18.30 111.31
CA GLN A 704 -39.38 -18.84 112.22
C GLN A 704 -37.97 -18.73 111.61
N TYR A 705 -37.85 -19.01 110.31
CA TYR A 705 -36.60 -18.83 109.56
C TYR A 705 -36.20 -17.35 109.54
N PHE A 706 -37.17 -16.46 109.27
CA PHE A 706 -37.00 -15.02 109.37
C PHE A 706 -36.49 -14.59 110.75
N ALA A 707 -37.16 -14.99 111.85
CA ALA A 707 -36.79 -14.59 113.20
C ALA A 707 -35.36 -15.02 113.58
N THR A 708 -34.95 -16.22 113.14
CA THR A 708 -33.60 -16.75 113.35
C THR A 708 -32.55 -15.93 112.58
N ARG A 709 -32.81 -15.64 111.30
CA ARG A 709 -31.91 -14.84 110.46
C ARG A 709 -31.83 -13.39 110.91
N PHE A 710 -32.96 -12.81 111.34
CA PHE A 710 -33.02 -11.46 111.88
C PHE A 710 -32.20 -11.34 113.17
N LYS A 711 -32.40 -12.26 114.12
CA LYS A 711 -31.59 -12.31 115.35
C LYS A 711 -30.10 -12.49 115.07
N SER A 712 -29.75 -13.34 114.10
CA SER A 712 -28.35 -13.53 113.70
C SER A 712 -27.73 -12.26 113.10
N ARG A 713 -28.51 -11.45 112.38
CA ARG A 713 -28.02 -10.22 111.73
C ARG A 713 -27.94 -9.02 112.67
N TYR A 714 -28.96 -8.86 113.51
CA TYR A 714 -29.17 -7.66 114.35
C TYR A 714 -28.91 -7.90 115.85
N GLY A 715 -28.56 -9.12 116.26
CA GLY A 715 -28.27 -9.52 117.65
C GLY A 715 -29.51 -9.69 118.54
N VAL A 716 -30.66 -9.16 118.13
CA VAL A 716 -31.93 -9.19 118.89
C VAL A 716 -33.07 -9.76 118.06
N THR A 717 -34.10 -10.29 118.72
CA THR A 717 -35.30 -10.78 118.00
C THR A 717 -36.08 -9.63 117.34
N PRO A 718 -36.85 -9.88 116.27
CA PRO A 718 -37.71 -8.86 115.66
C PRO A 718 -38.61 -8.12 116.65
N SER A 719 -39.17 -8.82 117.65
CA SER A 719 -40.00 -8.18 118.69
C SER A 719 -39.18 -7.24 119.55
N GLN A 720 -38.01 -7.67 120.01
CA GLN A 720 -37.12 -6.83 120.83
C GLN A 720 -36.61 -5.61 120.06
N TYR A 721 -36.30 -5.77 118.77
CA TYR A 721 -35.88 -4.67 117.89
C TYR A 721 -36.98 -3.60 117.74
N ARG A 722 -38.24 -4.04 117.67
CA ARG A 722 -39.39 -3.14 117.65
C ARG A 722 -39.56 -2.40 118.98
N ASP A 723 -39.31 -3.06 120.12
CA ASP A 723 -39.57 -2.49 121.44
C ASP A 723 -38.47 -1.51 121.92
N SER A 724 -37.22 -1.70 121.47
CA SER A 724 -36.05 -0.91 121.89
C SER A 724 -35.95 0.51 121.32
N SER A 725 -36.81 0.91 120.38
CA SER A 725 -36.77 2.20 119.66
C SER A 725 -37.68 3.31 120.26
N THR A 726 -38.00 3.27 121.55
CA THR A 726 -38.87 4.27 122.24
C THR A 726 -38.09 5.43 122.89
N PRO A 727 -38.53 6.70 122.73
CA PRO A 727 -38.24 7.77 123.68
C PRO A 727 -39.17 7.66 124.90
N LYS A 728 -38.63 7.67 126.12
CA LYS A 728 -39.42 7.85 127.35
C LYS A 728 -39.90 9.30 127.43
N THR A 729 -41.21 9.53 127.45
CA THR A 729 -41.80 10.80 127.88
C THR A 729 -42.61 10.57 129.15
N SER A 730 -42.13 11.14 130.26
CA SER A 730 -42.86 11.33 131.51
C SER A 730 -43.59 12.67 131.49
N LEU A 731 -44.85 12.73 131.92
CA LEU A 731 -45.34 13.68 132.92
C LEU A 731 -46.79 13.33 133.33
N SER A 732 -46.96 13.21 134.66
CA SER A 732 -48.15 13.39 135.52
C SER A 732 -49.54 13.10 134.97
#